data_AF-A0A523XII8-F1
#
_entry.id   AF-A0A523XII8-F1
#
_cell.length_a   1.000
_cell.length_b   1.000
_cell.length_c   1.000
_cell.angle_alpha   90.00
_cell.angle_beta   90.00
_cell.angle_gamma   90.00
#
_symmetry.space_group_name_H-M   'P 1'
#
loop_
_entity.id
_entity.type
_entity.pdbx_description
1 polymer ?
#
loop_
_entity_poly.entity_id
_entity_poly.type
_entity_poly.pdbx_seq_one_letter_code
_entity_poly.pdbx_strand_id
1 'polypeptide(L)'
;MPDVDLVNLKSDDFISYCDALDRNLQRISWREKISDFLFQYYILPHRVSQEPLENFTALYADTLYNLVEDVKDMRDAVLRINEWVFTQMKYEPTARWDQNAIITIRRGFGRCEEMAILCIKALRAVSIPARKVYSPWWPFTNSNHAWVEVWIDGKWYSIGGGELTDLDNAWFFIPSKRAAIVKGVVYGEMEGGEEIVYKKEEGFTIINTTPNYSDITDLFIRVRENDQPVESVSVSICVYNYSSIPPVGIKKTDKYGFVTFIVGKTDLFVYASKDSLIGYELWKPSSKESDTVMIEIAKKEIPDTSFWIYTRRIEKEKKKPKYKPNRDSLNLLQKQHLCRVNIVDSSLASVLSKRDQKLIKIFYNAKGGAKSLLAFYKGLSDTLKEVFIDYYYSLHAKDIVTLDTTGLTEELLTVLKSKELADTSIPDSILEDYLLSDRILFEQIGPWRKRIQAEFLHFRKGKHTKTVDAIFLWVERNIDKIEEKGYFGPMKNPKDVYNAKSGTDTERYIFIVGVLRSIGIPARVKWSYDALEFWDKEWREKRFEEKKEEGKRVWISLKFEDNGTDVTKKQRYYYDYSITRFKEYPKRLDPPVDTSKGNIIVTLDEKPAYTITGWRNGYGDTYVRIKRVIPQADTGRVVIKTGIPEEVKPGDLIVREYTEFDVKEFGINKKEIERGDVLIVVFDTESEASKSTLKNAGDAINGFSGKVYLFASTEKRERAKDFLKEMGIYKGVVYTVSEEVYKKRWKIRDLPSIMYLKNGKCIFWVEGLLLHFSRLLGDITSKD
;
A
#
# COMPACT_ATOMS: atom_id res chain seq x y z
N MET A 1 4.29 -22.45 -11.23
CA MET A 1 3.14 -21.61 -10.80
C MET A 1 3.05 -21.68 -9.29
N PRO A 2 2.53 -20.67 -8.58
CA PRO A 2 2.30 -20.75 -7.14
C PRO A 2 1.37 -21.91 -6.77
N ASP A 3 1.59 -22.59 -5.64
CA ASP A 3 0.74 -23.68 -5.14
C ASP A 3 -0.76 -23.34 -5.10
N VAL A 4 -1.08 -22.09 -4.73
CA VAL A 4 -2.46 -21.62 -4.66
C VAL A 4 -3.16 -21.63 -6.03
N ASP A 5 -2.39 -21.52 -7.12
CA ASP A 5 -2.93 -21.66 -8.48
C ASP A 5 -3.19 -23.11 -8.80
N LEU A 6 -2.30 -24.03 -8.40
CA LEU A 6 -2.45 -25.46 -8.69
C LEU A 6 -3.75 -26.05 -8.13
N VAL A 7 -4.28 -25.49 -7.03
CA VAL A 7 -5.53 -25.95 -6.41
C VAL A 7 -6.77 -25.14 -6.77
N ASN A 8 -6.62 -24.02 -7.49
CA ASN A 8 -7.74 -23.12 -7.83
C ASN A 8 -7.91 -22.84 -9.33
N LEU A 9 -6.88 -23.04 -10.14
CA LEU A 9 -6.93 -22.81 -11.58
C LEU A 9 -7.79 -23.89 -12.23
N LYS A 10 -8.84 -23.46 -12.95
CA LYS A 10 -9.66 -24.36 -13.75
C LYS A 10 -9.03 -24.53 -15.14
N SER A 11 -8.99 -25.77 -15.64
CA SER A 11 -8.45 -26.09 -16.97
C SER A 11 -9.08 -25.24 -18.06
N ASP A 12 -10.41 -25.14 -18.07
CA ASP A 12 -11.16 -24.47 -19.13
C ASP A 12 -10.92 -22.96 -19.12
N ASP A 13 -10.78 -22.37 -17.93
CA ASP A 13 -10.41 -20.96 -17.78
C ASP A 13 -9.00 -20.70 -18.31
N PHE A 14 -8.04 -21.61 -18.06
CA PHE A 14 -6.68 -21.44 -18.55
C PHE A 14 -6.54 -21.67 -20.06
N ILE A 15 -7.26 -22.66 -20.62
CA ILE A 15 -7.30 -22.90 -22.07
C ILE A 15 -7.89 -21.68 -22.77
N SER A 16 -9.04 -21.19 -22.32
CA SER A 16 -9.67 -20.00 -22.92
C SER A 16 -8.82 -18.73 -22.79
N TYR A 17 -8.04 -18.60 -21.72
CA TYR A 17 -7.03 -17.54 -21.57
C TYR A 17 -5.96 -17.62 -22.67
N CYS A 18 -5.38 -18.81 -22.89
CA CYS A 18 -4.35 -19.03 -23.92
C CYS A 18 -4.91 -18.81 -25.33
N ASP A 19 -6.10 -19.34 -25.62
CA ASP A 19 -6.76 -19.19 -26.92
C ASP A 19 -7.06 -17.71 -27.23
N ALA A 20 -7.45 -16.93 -26.21
CA ALA A 20 -7.69 -15.50 -26.35
C ALA A 20 -6.41 -14.71 -26.64
N LEU A 21 -5.28 -15.07 -26.00
CA LEU A 21 -3.99 -14.45 -26.29
C LEU A 21 -3.51 -14.74 -27.71
N ASP A 22 -3.51 -16.01 -28.12
CA ASP A 22 -3.07 -16.38 -29.48
C ASP A 22 -3.95 -15.71 -30.54
N ARG A 23 -5.26 -15.78 -30.37
CA ARG A 23 -6.23 -15.14 -31.28
C ARG A 23 -5.93 -13.65 -31.48
N ASN A 24 -5.69 -12.89 -30.41
CA ASN A 24 -5.39 -11.46 -30.53
C ASN A 24 -3.97 -11.22 -31.08
N LEU A 25 -2.98 -12.05 -30.72
CA LEU A 25 -1.64 -11.99 -31.29
C LEU A 25 -1.64 -12.11 -32.82
N GLN A 26 -2.50 -12.96 -33.40
CA GLN A 26 -2.62 -13.12 -34.86
C GLN A 26 -3.25 -11.90 -35.57
N ARG A 27 -3.97 -11.03 -34.86
CA ARG A 27 -4.77 -9.93 -35.46
C ARG A 27 -4.14 -8.56 -35.31
N ILE A 28 -3.22 -8.38 -34.37
CA ILE A 28 -2.57 -7.09 -34.09
C ILE A 28 -1.49 -6.72 -35.13
N SER A 29 -1.35 -5.43 -35.38
CA SER A 29 -0.41 -4.88 -36.38
C SER A 29 1.07 -4.92 -35.97
N TRP A 30 1.38 -5.11 -34.68
CA TRP A 30 2.74 -5.15 -34.14
C TRP A 30 3.25 -6.56 -33.81
N ARG A 31 2.59 -7.62 -34.31
CA ARG A 31 2.96 -9.02 -34.03
C ARG A 31 4.44 -9.30 -34.27
N GLU A 32 4.98 -8.86 -35.41
CA GLU A 32 6.38 -9.09 -35.81
C GLU A 32 7.42 -8.47 -34.87
N LYS A 33 7.00 -7.58 -33.96
CA LYS A 33 7.86 -6.95 -32.94
C LYS A 33 7.92 -7.76 -31.64
N ILE A 34 7.04 -8.74 -31.48
CA ILE A 34 6.92 -9.53 -30.25
C ILE A 34 7.81 -10.77 -30.37
N SER A 35 8.94 -10.78 -29.67
CA SER A 35 9.80 -11.96 -29.56
C SER A 35 9.23 -12.98 -28.57
N ASP A 36 9.69 -14.23 -28.66
CA ASP A 36 9.35 -15.28 -27.69
C ASP A 36 9.67 -14.87 -26.25
N PHE A 37 10.80 -14.18 -26.04
CA PHE A 37 11.19 -13.62 -24.74
C PHE A 37 10.14 -12.63 -24.22
N LEU A 38 9.70 -11.67 -25.04
CA LEU A 38 8.68 -10.69 -24.66
C LEU A 38 7.34 -11.36 -24.39
N PHE A 39 6.97 -12.34 -25.22
CA PHE A 39 5.73 -13.08 -25.06
C PHE A 39 5.73 -13.86 -23.75
N GLN A 40 6.74 -14.69 -23.52
CA GLN A 40 6.87 -15.56 -22.36
C GLN A 40 6.86 -14.80 -21.03
N TYR A 41 7.63 -13.72 -20.93
CA TYR A 41 7.85 -13.05 -19.64
C TYR A 41 6.93 -11.84 -19.39
N TYR A 42 6.36 -11.25 -20.43
CA TYR A 42 5.63 -9.98 -20.31
C TYR A 42 4.22 -9.97 -20.92
N ILE A 43 3.79 -11.03 -21.63
CA ILE A 43 2.44 -11.18 -22.19
C ILE A 43 1.71 -12.39 -21.60
N LEU A 44 2.32 -13.57 -21.69
CA LEU A 44 1.78 -14.86 -21.26
C LEU A 44 1.44 -14.98 -19.76
N PRO A 45 2.12 -14.30 -18.82
CA PRO A 45 1.79 -14.48 -17.41
C PRO A 45 0.35 -14.03 -17.08
N HIS A 46 -0.45 -14.97 -16.58
CA HIS A 46 -1.85 -14.73 -16.17
C HIS A 46 -1.97 -13.87 -14.91
N ARG A 47 -0.86 -13.75 -14.14
CA ARG A 47 -0.74 -12.92 -12.95
C ARG A 47 0.12 -11.68 -13.17
N VAL A 48 -0.19 -10.65 -12.40
CA VAL A 48 0.59 -9.42 -12.27
C VAL A 48 1.17 -9.28 -10.87
N SER A 49 0.45 -9.73 -9.84
CA SER A 49 0.79 -9.57 -8.42
C SER A 49 0.13 -10.68 -7.58
N GLN A 50 -0.60 -10.32 -6.52
CA GLN A 50 -1.19 -11.21 -5.52
C GLN A 50 -2.71 -11.35 -5.70
N GLU A 51 -3.26 -10.88 -6.84
CA GLU A 51 -4.69 -10.81 -7.10
C GLU A 51 -5.37 -12.19 -7.18
N PRO A 52 -6.70 -12.28 -7.09
CA PRO A 52 -7.42 -13.53 -7.39
C PRO A 52 -7.23 -13.99 -8.83
N LEU A 53 -7.26 -15.32 -9.02
CA LEU A 53 -7.41 -15.87 -10.37
C LEU A 53 -8.71 -15.33 -10.97
N GLU A 54 -8.66 -15.08 -12.27
CA GLU A 54 -9.77 -14.57 -13.05
C GLU A 54 -9.56 -14.93 -14.52
N ASN A 55 -10.66 -15.00 -15.26
CA ASN A 55 -10.63 -15.20 -16.70
C ASN A 55 -10.82 -13.87 -17.47
N PHE A 56 -10.09 -12.83 -17.06
CA PHE A 56 -10.21 -11.48 -17.62
C PHE A 56 -9.87 -11.44 -19.12
N THR A 57 -8.75 -12.04 -19.50
CA THR A 57 -8.26 -11.96 -20.89
C THR A 57 -9.25 -12.58 -21.86
N ALA A 58 -9.81 -13.77 -21.56
CA ALA A 58 -10.82 -14.35 -22.44
C ALA A 58 -12.11 -13.51 -22.48
N LEU A 59 -12.53 -12.96 -21.34
CA LEU A 59 -13.75 -12.15 -21.25
C LEU A 59 -13.65 -10.81 -22.00
N TYR A 60 -12.47 -10.20 -22.04
CA TYR A 60 -12.27 -8.86 -22.60
C TYR A 60 -11.45 -8.82 -23.89
N ALA A 61 -10.95 -9.95 -24.41
CA ALA A 61 -10.07 -9.99 -25.59
C ALA A 61 -10.64 -9.26 -26.80
N ASP A 62 -11.87 -9.60 -27.22
CA ASP A 62 -12.48 -8.95 -28.39
C ASP A 62 -12.84 -7.48 -28.09
N THR A 63 -13.27 -7.18 -26.86
CA THR A 63 -13.54 -5.78 -26.44
C THR A 63 -12.30 -4.91 -26.56
N LEU A 64 -11.15 -5.41 -26.12
CA LEU A 64 -9.89 -4.67 -26.12
C LEU A 64 -9.26 -4.60 -27.50
N TYR A 65 -9.37 -5.67 -28.30
CA TYR A 65 -8.93 -5.68 -29.69
C TYR A 65 -9.69 -4.63 -30.52
N ASN A 66 -11.02 -4.55 -30.37
CA ASN A 66 -11.85 -3.58 -31.11
C ASN A 66 -11.47 -2.11 -30.82
N LEU A 67 -10.80 -1.82 -29.71
CA LEU A 67 -10.31 -0.46 -29.42
C LEU A 67 -9.07 -0.07 -30.23
N VAL A 68 -8.33 -1.07 -30.75
CA VAL A 68 -7.02 -0.90 -31.37
C VAL A 68 -6.94 -1.49 -32.78
N GLU A 69 -8.02 -2.02 -33.34
CA GLU A 69 -8.02 -2.70 -34.64
C GLU A 69 -7.59 -1.79 -35.81
N ASP A 70 -7.85 -0.48 -35.72
CA ASP A 70 -7.44 0.54 -36.68
C ASP A 70 -6.07 1.17 -36.36
N VAL A 71 -5.41 0.75 -35.28
CA VAL A 71 -4.12 1.29 -34.84
C VAL A 71 -2.96 0.48 -35.41
N LYS A 72 -1.98 1.19 -35.98
CA LYS A 72 -0.78 0.57 -36.57
C LYS A 72 0.44 0.57 -35.67
N ASP A 73 0.51 1.47 -34.69
CA ASP A 73 1.66 1.62 -33.81
C ASP A 73 1.32 1.28 -32.36
N MET A 74 2.29 0.67 -31.66
CA MET A 74 2.11 0.24 -30.26
C MET A 74 1.86 1.42 -29.31
N ARG A 75 2.41 2.60 -29.61
CA ARG A 75 2.27 3.77 -28.73
C ARG A 75 0.82 4.23 -28.66
N ASP A 76 0.17 4.39 -29.80
CA ASP A 76 -1.22 4.83 -29.85
C ASP A 76 -2.15 3.73 -29.31
N ALA A 77 -1.81 2.45 -29.48
CA ALA A 77 -2.54 1.35 -28.86
C ALA A 77 -2.44 1.40 -27.33
N VAL A 78 -1.25 1.63 -26.77
CA VAL A 78 -1.06 1.83 -25.32
C VAL A 78 -1.94 2.97 -24.82
N LEU A 79 -1.97 4.11 -25.52
CA LEU A 79 -2.75 5.27 -25.10
C LEU A 79 -4.26 4.99 -25.13
N ARG A 80 -4.77 4.32 -26.18
CA ARG A 80 -6.19 3.95 -26.27
C ARG A 80 -6.61 2.94 -25.20
N ILE A 81 -5.78 1.94 -24.92
CA ILE A 81 -6.04 1.01 -23.81
C ILE A 81 -6.01 1.76 -22.48
N ASN A 82 -5.07 2.68 -22.27
CA ASN A 82 -4.99 3.49 -21.06
C ASN A 82 -6.20 4.43 -20.89
N GLU A 83 -6.76 4.97 -21.99
CA GLU A 83 -8.05 5.68 -21.99
C GLU A 83 -9.20 4.78 -21.55
N TRP A 84 -9.29 3.56 -22.09
CA TRP A 84 -10.31 2.61 -21.65
C TRP A 84 -10.18 2.28 -20.17
N VAL A 85 -8.95 2.00 -19.69
CA VAL A 85 -8.67 1.76 -18.27
C VAL A 85 -9.15 2.94 -17.40
N PHE A 86 -8.90 4.18 -17.83
CA PHE A 86 -9.42 5.38 -17.14
C PHE A 86 -10.95 5.37 -17.06
N THR A 87 -11.67 4.96 -18.12
CA THR A 87 -13.14 4.91 -18.08
C THR A 87 -13.70 3.84 -17.14
N GLN A 88 -12.91 2.82 -16.79
CA GLN A 88 -13.40 1.71 -15.95
C GLN A 88 -13.26 1.97 -14.44
N MET A 89 -12.41 2.91 -14.02
CA MET A 89 -12.13 3.12 -12.60
C MET A 89 -11.56 4.50 -12.28
N LYS A 90 -11.57 4.86 -10.99
CA LYS A 90 -10.80 5.97 -10.42
C LYS A 90 -9.84 5.51 -9.33
N TYR A 91 -8.80 6.31 -9.06
CA TYR A 91 -7.91 6.07 -7.93
C TYR A 91 -8.61 6.31 -6.59
N GLU A 92 -8.56 5.34 -5.69
CA GLU A 92 -8.88 5.51 -4.27
C GLU A 92 -7.99 4.59 -3.40
N PRO A 93 -7.50 5.02 -2.23
CA PRO A 93 -6.84 4.12 -1.29
C PRO A 93 -7.77 2.98 -0.83
N THR A 94 -7.26 1.75 -0.81
CA THR A 94 -8.02 0.54 -0.44
C THR A 94 -7.31 -0.24 0.68
N ALA A 95 -7.37 -1.57 0.66
CA ALA A 95 -6.79 -2.46 1.66
C ALA A 95 -5.53 -3.18 1.12
N ARG A 96 -4.80 -3.85 2.03
CA ARG A 96 -3.47 -4.43 1.76
C ARG A 96 -3.46 -5.59 0.76
N TRP A 97 -4.52 -6.42 0.71
CA TRP A 97 -4.61 -7.49 -0.30
C TRP A 97 -4.93 -6.90 -1.67
N ASP A 98 -4.62 -7.61 -2.77
CA ASP A 98 -4.87 -7.14 -4.13
C ASP A 98 -6.28 -7.51 -4.61
N GLN A 99 -6.82 -6.71 -5.53
CA GLN A 99 -8.07 -6.96 -6.26
C GLN A 99 -7.71 -7.43 -7.68
N ASN A 100 -8.49 -8.33 -8.26
CA ASN A 100 -8.31 -8.70 -9.67
C ASN A 100 -8.97 -7.67 -10.59
N ALA A 101 -8.67 -7.73 -11.90
CA ALA A 101 -9.13 -6.72 -12.86
C ALA A 101 -10.66 -6.64 -12.96
N ILE A 102 -11.36 -7.78 -12.94
CA ILE A 102 -12.83 -7.84 -13.01
C ILE A 102 -13.46 -7.14 -11.80
N ILE A 103 -12.96 -7.39 -10.59
CA ILE A 103 -13.48 -6.75 -9.39
C ILE A 103 -13.17 -5.25 -9.38
N THR A 104 -11.99 -4.83 -9.85
CA THR A 104 -11.67 -3.40 -10.00
C THR A 104 -12.68 -2.70 -10.92
N ILE A 105 -13.05 -3.31 -12.06
CA ILE A 105 -14.09 -2.78 -12.96
C ILE A 105 -15.46 -2.74 -12.27
N ARG A 106 -15.86 -3.81 -11.57
CA ARG A 106 -17.16 -3.89 -10.87
C ARG A 106 -17.28 -2.94 -9.69
N ARG A 107 -16.16 -2.53 -9.11
CA ARG A 107 -16.09 -1.56 -8.01
C ARG A 107 -16.00 -0.12 -8.52
N GLY A 108 -15.36 0.07 -9.67
CA GLY A 108 -15.12 1.38 -10.27
C GLY A 108 -13.98 2.17 -9.62
N PHE A 109 -13.18 1.54 -8.76
CA PHE A 109 -12.02 2.19 -8.15
C PHE A 109 -11.01 1.20 -7.58
N GLY A 110 -9.76 1.65 -7.46
CA GLY A 110 -8.69 0.90 -6.80
C GLY A 110 -7.47 1.76 -6.46
N ARG A 111 -6.54 1.19 -5.68
CA ARG A 111 -5.22 1.77 -5.40
C ARG A 111 -4.24 1.47 -6.54
N CYS A 112 -3.05 2.06 -6.49
CA CYS A 112 -2.05 1.97 -7.57
C CYS A 112 -1.75 0.53 -8.04
N GLU A 113 -1.71 -0.47 -7.14
CA GLU A 113 -1.52 -1.86 -7.54
C GLU A 113 -2.72 -2.43 -8.31
N GLU A 114 -3.95 -2.14 -7.90
CA GLU A 114 -5.18 -2.62 -8.55
C GLU A 114 -5.36 -1.97 -9.92
N MET A 115 -4.92 -0.71 -10.04
CA MET A 115 -4.88 0.01 -11.30
C MET A 115 -3.83 -0.59 -12.26
N ALA A 116 -2.63 -0.89 -11.75
CA ALA A 116 -1.58 -1.55 -12.53
C ALA A 116 -2.01 -2.96 -12.99
N ILE A 117 -2.70 -3.74 -12.14
CA ILE A 117 -3.22 -5.07 -12.49
C ILE A 117 -4.20 -4.96 -13.67
N LEU A 118 -5.20 -4.07 -13.60
CA LEU A 118 -6.15 -3.89 -14.69
C LEU A 118 -5.45 -3.43 -15.98
N CYS A 119 -4.56 -2.43 -15.88
CA CYS A 119 -3.87 -1.88 -17.03
C CYS A 119 -2.97 -2.92 -17.73
N ILE A 120 -2.15 -3.64 -16.96
CA ILE A 120 -1.26 -4.67 -17.51
C ILE A 120 -2.06 -5.79 -18.16
N LYS A 121 -3.14 -6.26 -17.52
CA LYS A 121 -3.99 -7.30 -18.13
C LYS A 121 -4.66 -6.81 -19.42
N ALA A 122 -5.11 -5.56 -19.47
CA ALA A 122 -5.69 -4.98 -20.68
C ALA A 122 -4.67 -4.85 -21.83
N LEU A 123 -3.44 -4.44 -21.52
CA LEU A 123 -2.35 -4.32 -22.48
C LEU A 123 -1.91 -5.70 -23.01
N ARG A 124 -1.76 -6.69 -22.12
CA ARG A 124 -1.40 -8.07 -22.49
C ARG A 124 -2.45 -8.74 -23.36
N ALA A 125 -3.73 -8.42 -23.16
CA ALA A 125 -4.81 -8.96 -24.00
C ALA A 125 -4.70 -8.53 -25.47
N VAL A 126 -4.01 -7.43 -25.78
CA VAL A 126 -3.70 -6.99 -27.15
C VAL A 126 -2.20 -7.16 -27.47
N SER A 127 -1.54 -8.11 -26.81
CA SER A 127 -0.13 -8.47 -27.04
C SER A 127 0.85 -7.30 -26.94
N ILE A 128 0.61 -6.36 -26.01
CA ILE A 128 1.60 -5.34 -25.63
C ILE A 128 2.37 -5.85 -24.40
N PRO A 129 3.70 -6.02 -24.48
CA PRO A 129 4.50 -6.44 -23.34
C PRO A 129 4.45 -5.38 -22.23
N ALA A 130 4.02 -5.78 -21.05
CA ALA A 130 3.82 -4.88 -19.92
C ALA A 130 4.23 -5.54 -18.59
N ARG A 131 4.79 -4.73 -17.69
CA ARG A 131 5.24 -5.18 -16.37
C ARG A 131 4.91 -4.20 -15.27
N LYS A 132 4.70 -4.74 -14.07
CA LYS A 132 4.56 -3.97 -12.84
C LYS A 132 5.95 -3.57 -12.37
N VAL A 133 6.11 -2.28 -12.07
CA VAL A 133 7.27 -1.76 -11.37
C VAL A 133 6.84 -0.99 -10.13
N TYR A 134 7.71 -0.87 -9.14
CA TYR A 134 7.40 -0.18 -7.90
C TYR A 134 8.65 0.33 -7.20
N SER A 135 8.48 1.42 -6.46
CA SER A 135 9.43 1.87 -5.43
C SER A 135 8.98 1.28 -4.09
N PRO A 136 9.78 0.42 -3.42
CA PRO A 136 9.38 -0.22 -2.17
C PRO A 136 9.00 0.80 -1.09
N TRP A 137 9.75 1.89 -0.98
CA TRP A 137 9.51 3.01 -0.07
C TRP A 137 10.06 4.29 -0.68
N TRP A 138 9.27 5.37 -0.65
CA TRP A 138 9.77 6.69 -1.03
C TRP A 138 10.79 7.22 0.00
N PRO A 139 11.93 7.77 -0.43
CA PRO A 139 12.87 8.41 0.50
C PRO A 139 12.37 9.75 1.06
N PHE A 140 11.53 10.45 0.28
CA PHE A 140 11.15 11.84 0.54
C PHE A 140 9.78 12.04 1.20
N THR A 141 8.97 11.00 1.28
CA THR A 141 7.64 11.06 1.88
C THR A 141 7.22 9.67 2.34
N ASN A 142 6.22 9.60 3.22
CA ASN A 142 5.67 8.29 3.61
C ASN A 142 4.90 7.70 2.42
N SER A 143 4.82 6.37 2.33
CA SER A 143 4.24 5.58 1.23
C SER A 143 5.27 4.90 0.32
N ASN A 144 4.77 3.95 -0.44
CA ASN A 144 5.37 3.36 -1.62
C ASN A 144 4.60 3.84 -2.88
N HIS A 145 4.94 3.30 -4.05
CA HIS A 145 4.07 3.41 -5.23
C HIS A 145 4.41 2.30 -6.23
N ALA A 146 3.38 1.81 -6.94
CA ALA A 146 3.49 0.88 -8.05
C ALA A 146 2.88 1.49 -9.31
N TRP A 147 3.47 1.22 -10.47
CA TRP A 147 2.99 1.69 -11.76
C TRP A 147 3.35 0.69 -12.87
N VAL A 148 3.06 1.06 -14.12
CA VAL A 148 3.20 0.18 -15.28
C VAL A 148 4.35 0.65 -16.17
N GLU A 149 5.19 -0.30 -16.58
CA GLU A 149 6.08 -0.13 -17.73
C GLU A 149 5.54 -0.91 -18.93
N VAL A 150 5.61 -0.30 -20.11
CA VAL A 150 5.22 -0.89 -21.39
C VAL A 150 6.42 -0.88 -22.33
N TRP A 151 6.59 -1.97 -23.07
CA TRP A 151 7.65 -2.07 -24.07
C TRP A 151 7.13 -1.59 -25.43
N ILE A 152 7.84 -0.67 -26.05
CA ILE A 152 7.54 -0.12 -27.38
C ILE A 152 8.87 0.00 -28.13
N ASP A 153 8.98 -0.71 -29.26
CA ASP A 153 10.08 -0.55 -30.23
C ASP A 153 11.48 -0.56 -29.61
N GLY A 154 11.75 -1.57 -28.77
CA GLY A 154 13.06 -1.76 -28.13
C GLY A 154 13.25 -1.02 -26.81
N LYS A 155 12.24 -0.29 -26.31
CA LYS A 155 12.38 0.52 -25.10
C LYS A 155 11.19 0.40 -24.15
N TRP A 156 11.47 0.41 -22.85
CA TRP A 156 10.48 0.52 -21.79
C TRP A 156 10.09 1.98 -21.52
N TYR A 157 8.78 2.23 -21.42
CA TYR A 157 8.18 3.52 -21.09
C TYR A 157 7.25 3.38 -19.89
N SER A 158 7.18 4.41 -19.04
CA SER A 158 6.31 4.42 -17.86
C SER A 158 4.96 5.07 -18.14
N ILE A 159 3.88 4.51 -17.57
CA ILE A 159 2.52 5.05 -17.57
C ILE A 159 1.85 4.88 -16.20
N GLY A 160 0.86 5.72 -15.90
CA GLY A 160 0.12 5.68 -14.62
C GLY A 160 -0.92 4.56 -14.49
N GLY A 161 -1.38 3.98 -15.61
CA GLY A 161 -2.39 2.92 -15.59
C GLY A 161 -3.79 3.46 -15.27
N GLY A 162 -4.44 4.08 -16.26
CA GLY A 162 -5.68 4.83 -16.07
C GLY A 162 -5.45 6.31 -15.73
N GLU A 163 -4.27 6.85 -16.02
CA GLU A 163 -3.96 8.28 -15.95
C GLU A 163 -3.86 8.87 -17.36
N LEU A 164 -4.62 9.93 -17.67
CA LEU A 164 -4.69 10.55 -19.01
C LEU A 164 -3.48 11.45 -19.33
N THR A 165 -2.29 10.87 -19.29
CA THR A 165 -1.00 11.52 -19.59
C THR A 165 -0.25 10.79 -20.70
N ASP A 166 0.75 11.48 -21.28
CA ASP A 166 1.65 10.89 -22.26
C ASP A 166 2.62 9.90 -21.59
N LEU A 167 3.30 9.08 -22.38
CA LEU A 167 4.37 8.19 -21.89
C LEU A 167 5.45 9.00 -21.16
N ASP A 168 5.96 8.45 -20.05
CA ASP A 168 6.93 9.11 -19.16
C ASP A 168 6.47 10.49 -18.67
N ASN A 169 5.16 10.68 -18.49
CA ASN A 169 4.60 11.97 -18.08
C ASN A 169 3.58 11.89 -16.93
N ALA A 170 3.36 10.69 -16.38
CA ALA A 170 2.53 10.44 -15.22
C ALA A 170 2.93 11.31 -14.00
N TRP A 171 2.04 11.47 -13.02
CA TRP A 171 2.28 12.31 -11.84
C TRP A 171 3.60 11.98 -11.12
N PHE A 172 4.03 10.72 -11.11
CA PHE A 172 5.26 10.26 -10.46
C PHE A 172 6.54 10.48 -11.27
N PHE A 173 6.50 11.14 -12.43
CA PHE A 173 7.70 11.35 -13.26
C PHE A 173 8.85 12.03 -12.49
N ILE A 174 8.55 13.05 -11.68
CA ILE A 174 9.56 13.71 -10.82
C ILE A 174 9.82 12.90 -9.54
N PRO A 175 8.80 12.45 -8.78
CA PRO A 175 8.97 11.54 -7.65
C PRO A 175 9.89 10.34 -7.87
N SER A 176 9.71 9.61 -8.98
CA SER A 176 10.47 8.39 -9.30
C SER A 176 11.97 8.62 -9.44
N LYS A 177 12.40 9.82 -9.86
CA LYS A 177 13.84 10.17 -9.95
C LYS A 177 14.53 10.29 -8.59
N ARG A 178 13.73 10.37 -7.52
CA ARG A 178 14.17 10.47 -6.13
C ARG A 178 14.14 9.12 -5.42
N ALA A 179 13.76 8.04 -6.12
CA ALA A 179 13.75 6.69 -5.55
C ALA A 179 15.18 6.22 -5.25
N ALA A 180 15.33 5.47 -4.15
CA ALA A 180 16.55 4.72 -3.87
C ALA A 180 16.70 3.51 -4.81
N ILE A 181 15.59 2.83 -5.10
CA ILE A 181 15.54 1.73 -6.06
C ILE A 181 14.12 1.62 -6.63
N VAL A 182 14.03 1.29 -7.91
CA VAL A 182 12.78 0.87 -8.57
C VAL A 182 12.95 -0.58 -8.99
N LYS A 183 11.99 -1.42 -8.61
CA LYS A 183 12.00 -2.86 -8.87
C LYS A 183 10.88 -3.22 -9.84
N GLY A 184 11.19 -4.10 -10.79
CA GLY A 184 10.20 -4.83 -11.57
C GLY A 184 10.11 -6.27 -11.09
N VAL A 185 8.94 -6.89 -11.25
CA VAL A 185 8.79 -8.33 -10.99
C VAL A 185 8.36 -9.04 -12.25
N VAL A 186 9.11 -10.09 -12.57
CA VAL A 186 8.94 -10.94 -13.75
C VAL A 186 8.50 -12.31 -13.28
N TYR A 187 7.52 -12.89 -13.98
CA TYR A 187 7.01 -14.22 -13.68
C TYR A 187 8.01 -15.28 -14.11
N GLY A 188 8.30 -16.24 -13.23
CA GLY A 188 9.27 -17.30 -13.48
C GLY A 188 10.73 -16.86 -13.32
N GLU A 189 11.61 -17.83 -13.53
CA GLU A 189 13.05 -17.64 -13.54
C GLU A 189 13.47 -17.14 -14.92
N MET A 190 13.76 -15.84 -15.00
CA MET A 190 14.04 -15.17 -16.26
C MET A 190 15.41 -15.58 -16.80
N GLU A 191 15.44 -15.98 -18.06
CA GLU A 191 16.64 -16.30 -18.81
C GLU A 191 16.72 -15.44 -20.07
N GLY A 192 17.89 -14.89 -20.36
CA GLY A 192 18.07 -13.87 -21.40
C GLY A 192 17.52 -12.50 -20.98
N GLY A 193 17.39 -11.60 -21.97
CA GLY A 193 16.99 -10.21 -21.76
C GLY A 193 18.15 -9.26 -21.44
N GLU A 194 17.85 -7.96 -21.46
CA GLU A 194 18.79 -6.88 -21.11
C GLU A 194 18.55 -6.34 -19.69
N GLU A 195 17.58 -6.90 -18.99
CA GLU A 195 17.18 -6.50 -17.65
C GLU A 195 18.27 -6.76 -16.61
N ILE A 196 18.54 -5.76 -15.76
CA ILE A 196 19.42 -5.92 -14.61
C ILE A 196 18.72 -6.79 -13.55
N VAL A 197 19.15 -8.03 -13.42
CA VAL A 197 18.61 -8.95 -12.40
C VAL A 197 19.07 -8.51 -11.01
N TYR A 198 18.10 -8.19 -10.14
CA TYR A 198 18.35 -7.88 -8.74
C TYR A 198 18.43 -9.14 -7.88
N LYS A 199 17.48 -10.07 -8.08
CA LYS A 199 17.49 -11.42 -7.52
C LYS A 199 16.62 -12.36 -8.34
N LYS A 200 16.97 -13.65 -8.35
CA LYS A 200 16.20 -14.74 -8.94
C LYS A 200 15.83 -15.70 -7.82
N GLU A 201 14.56 -16.09 -7.77
CA GLU A 201 13.98 -16.99 -6.77
C GLU A 201 13.07 -17.99 -7.51
N GLU A 202 12.70 -19.07 -6.83
CA GLU A 202 11.78 -20.05 -7.43
C GLU A 202 10.47 -19.37 -7.85
N GLY A 203 10.15 -19.48 -9.15
CA GLY A 203 8.92 -18.96 -9.72
C GLY A 203 8.85 -17.44 -9.96
N PHE A 204 9.88 -16.65 -9.66
CA PHE A 204 9.91 -15.22 -10.02
C PHE A 204 11.33 -14.61 -10.06
N THR A 205 11.47 -13.56 -10.86
CA THR A 205 12.70 -12.75 -10.94
C THR A 205 12.38 -11.31 -10.58
N ILE A 206 13.18 -10.72 -9.68
CA ILE A 206 13.14 -9.28 -9.43
C ILE A 206 14.24 -8.62 -10.25
N ILE A 207 13.86 -7.62 -11.03
CA ILE A 207 14.76 -6.81 -11.84
C ILE A 207 14.88 -5.40 -11.23
N ASN A 208 16.00 -4.74 -11.46
CA ASN A 208 16.23 -3.37 -11.07
C ASN A 208 15.99 -2.45 -12.27
N THR A 209 14.93 -1.64 -12.22
CA THR A 209 14.56 -0.71 -13.30
C THR A 209 14.92 0.73 -12.97
N THR A 210 15.67 0.97 -11.88
CA THR A 210 16.14 2.32 -11.47
C THR A 210 16.78 3.12 -12.60
N PRO A 211 17.62 2.54 -13.51
CA PRO A 211 18.22 3.29 -14.61
C PRO A 211 17.20 3.98 -15.54
N ASN A 212 15.96 3.51 -15.61
CA ASN A 212 14.90 4.14 -16.40
C ASN A 212 14.46 5.49 -15.80
N TYR A 213 14.69 5.73 -14.51
CA TYR A 213 14.12 6.85 -13.76
C TYR A 213 15.16 7.85 -13.28
N SER A 214 16.30 7.40 -12.78
CA SER A 214 17.32 8.23 -12.16
C SER A 214 18.72 7.83 -12.59
N ASP A 215 19.66 8.77 -12.49
CA ASP A 215 21.08 8.43 -12.55
C ASP A 215 21.40 7.50 -11.38
N ILE A 216 22.21 6.49 -11.66
CA ILE A 216 22.54 5.42 -10.71
C ILE A 216 23.95 5.60 -10.12
N THR A 217 24.17 4.93 -9.00
CA THR A 217 25.48 4.66 -8.44
C THR A 217 25.62 3.17 -8.16
N ASP A 218 26.75 2.60 -8.56
CA ASP A 218 27.17 1.26 -8.14
C ASP A 218 27.76 1.36 -6.74
N LEU A 219 26.95 1.01 -5.74
CA LEU A 219 27.31 1.06 -4.33
C LEU A 219 27.92 -0.29 -3.90
N PHE A 220 29.24 -0.30 -3.75
CA PHE A 220 29.99 -1.42 -3.20
C PHE A 220 30.05 -1.30 -1.67
N ILE A 221 29.63 -2.34 -0.97
CA ILE A 221 29.68 -2.37 0.49
C ILE A 221 30.61 -3.51 0.89
N ARG A 222 31.63 -3.22 1.68
CA ARG A 222 32.51 -4.23 2.26
C ARG A 222 32.26 -4.30 3.76
N VAL A 223 31.91 -5.48 4.23
CA VAL A 223 31.68 -5.76 5.65
C VAL A 223 32.86 -6.49 6.25
N ARG A 224 33.26 -6.05 7.44
CA ARG A 224 34.35 -6.64 8.23
C ARG A 224 33.93 -6.89 9.67
N GLU A 225 34.61 -7.85 10.29
CA GLU A 225 34.63 -8.13 11.72
C GLU A 225 36.09 -8.29 12.14
N ASN A 226 36.55 -7.46 13.08
CA ASN A 226 37.95 -7.39 13.51
C ASN A 226 38.91 -7.26 12.31
N ASP A 227 38.59 -6.34 11.39
CA ASP A 227 39.30 -6.10 10.12
C ASP A 227 39.32 -7.26 9.11
N GLN A 228 38.70 -8.41 9.42
CA GLN A 228 38.59 -9.53 8.51
C GLN A 228 37.30 -9.47 7.70
N PRO A 229 37.31 -9.81 6.39
CA PRO A 229 36.09 -9.89 5.60
C PRO A 229 35.15 -10.97 6.11
N VAL A 230 33.85 -10.71 6.10
CA VAL A 230 32.83 -11.66 6.58
C VAL A 230 31.87 -12.04 5.48
N GLU A 231 31.79 -13.34 5.19
CA GLU A 231 30.84 -13.92 4.23
C GLU A 231 29.41 -14.01 4.80
N SER A 232 28.42 -13.95 3.91
CA SER A 232 27.01 -14.20 4.22
C SER A 232 26.43 -13.25 5.28
N VAL A 233 26.97 -12.04 5.42
CA VAL A 233 26.38 -10.98 6.24
C VAL A 233 25.15 -10.42 5.52
N SER A 234 24.03 -10.31 6.23
CA SER A 234 22.87 -9.59 5.69
C SER A 234 23.16 -8.10 5.65
N VAL A 235 23.09 -7.52 4.46
CA VAL A 235 23.27 -6.08 4.24
C VAL A 235 21.99 -5.52 3.65
N SER A 236 21.43 -4.51 4.33
CA SER A 236 20.25 -3.79 3.88
C SER A 236 20.55 -2.32 3.63
N ILE A 237 20.09 -1.82 2.48
CA ILE A 237 20.00 -0.40 2.19
C ILE A 237 18.61 0.10 2.58
N CYS A 238 18.54 1.14 3.41
CA CYS A 238 17.29 1.59 4.01
C CYS A 238 17.05 3.09 3.80
N VAL A 239 15.78 3.46 3.80
CA VAL A 239 15.30 4.85 3.72
C VAL A 239 14.38 5.14 4.89
N TYR A 240 14.23 6.40 5.29
CA TYR A 240 13.22 6.74 6.30
C TYR A 240 11.82 6.77 5.67
N ASN A 241 10.89 6.00 6.23
CA ASN A 241 9.50 5.93 5.79
C ASN A 241 8.59 5.40 6.93
N TYR A 242 7.44 6.03 7.13
CA TYR A 242 6.48 5.72 8.22
C TYR A 242 7.16 5.57 9.58
N SER A 243 7.91 6.61 9.97
CA SER A 243 8.63 6.69 11.25
C SER A 243 9.46 5.45 11.58
N SER A 244 10.02 4.82 10.55
CA SER A 244 10.94 3.69 10.64
C SER A 244 12.01 3.84 9.55
N ILE A 245 12.94 2.88 9.47
CA ILE A 245 14.02 2.84 8.48
C ILE A 245 13.95 1.50 7.72
N PRO A 246 12.83 1.24 7.00
CA PRO A 246 12.66 -0.05 6.34
C PRO A 246 13.66 -0.24 5.19
N PRO A 247 14.05 -1.50 4.91
CA PRO A 247 14.92 -1.80 3.79
C PRO A 247 14.20 -1.60 2.46
N VAL A 248 14.90 -1.01 1.49
CA VAL A 248 14.51 -0.98 0.07
C VAL A 248 15.24 -2.06 -0.73
N GLY A 249 16.35 -2.57 -0.23
CA GLY A 249 17.10 -3.69 -0.78
C GLY A 249 17.84 -4.46 0.32
N ILE A 250 17.92 -5.77 0.17
CA ILE A 250 18.65 -6.69 1.06
C ILE A 250 19.41 -7.67 0.19
N LYS A 251 20.69 -7.88 0.47
CA LYS A 251 21.57 -8.88 -0.16
C LYS A 251 22.54 -9.42 0.89
N LYS A 252 23.21 -10.52 0.58
CA LYS A 252 24.27 -11.10 1.44
C LYS A 252 25.66 -10.84 0.85
N THR A 253 26.66 -10.70 1.72
CA THR A 253 28.06 -10.57 1.28
C THR A 253 28.61 -11.88 0.73
N ASP A 254 29.53 -11.76 -0.24
CA ASP A 254 30.32 -12.87 -0.76
C ASP A 254 31.46 -13.27 0.20
N LYS A 255 32.25 -14.28 -0.19
CA LYS A 255 33.42 -14.77 0.56
C LYS A 255 34.50 -13.72 0.86
N TYR A 256 34.51 -12.59 0.16
CA TYR A 256 35.43 -11.48 0.38
C TYR A 256 34.81 -10.34 1.19
N GLY A 257 33.60 -10.55 1.73
CA GLY A 257 32.86 -9.58 2.51
C GLY A 257 32.21 -8.49 1.69
N PHE A 258 32.09 -8.63 0.36
CA PHE A 258 31.54 -7.61 -0.53
C PHE A 258 30.10 -7.89 -0.93
N VAL A 259 29.34 -6.82 -1.16
CA VAL A 259 28.03 -6.85 -1.79
C VAL A 259 27.82 -5.57 -2.60
N THR A 260 27.12 -5.66 -3.73
CA THR A 260 26.87 -4.52 -4.61
C THR A 260 25.37 -4.25 -4.80
N PHE A 261 25.00 -2.98 -4.73
CA PHE A 261 23.69 -2.47 -5.08
C PHE A 261 23.80 -1.42 -6.18
N ILE A 262 22.87 -1.45 -7.14
CA ILE A 262 22.69 -0.37 -8.12
C ILE A 262 21.54 0.49 -7.62
N VAL A 263 21.83 1.72 -7.19
CA VAL A 263 20.88 2.58 -6.47
C VAL A 263 20.77 3.96 -7.10
N GLY A 264 19.63 4.62 -6.91
CA GLY A 264 19.47 6.04 -7.25
C GLY A 264 20.21 6.94 -6.27
N LYS A 265 20.50 8.17 -6.69
CA LYS A 265 21.26 9.16 -5.90
C LYS A 265 20.42 9.78 -4.77
N THR A 266 20.33 9.10 -3.63
CA THR A 266 19.73 9.60 -2.38
C THR A 266 20.52 9.09 -1.19
N ASP A 267 20.50 9.78 -0.05
CA ASP A 267 21.15 9.28 1.17
C ASP A 267 20.48 7.98 1.63
N LEU A 268 21.29 7.02 2.11
CA LEU A 268 20.82 5.73 2.61
C LEU A 268 21.40 5.43 3.99
N PHE A 269 20.57 4.81 4.84
CA PHE A 269 21.05 4.13 6.04
C PHE A 269 21.45 2.72 5.63
N VAL A 270 22.75 2.44 5.58
CA VAL A 270 23.29 1.14 5.20
C VAL A 270 23.54 0.34 6.47
N TYR A 271 22.89 -0.81 6.60
CA TYR A 271 22.92 -1.64 7.80
C TYR A 271 23.41 -3.04 7.48
N ALA A 272 24.30 -3.57 8.30
CA ALA A 272 24.83 -4.93 8.21
C ALA A 272 24.59 -5.68 9.52
N SER A 273 24.25 -6.97 9.43
CA SER A 273 23.99 -7.82 10.59
C SER A 273 24.32 -9.28 10.33
N LYS A 274 24.99 -9.91 11.29
CA LYS A 274 25.27 -11.35 11.35
C LYS A 274 25.46 -11.77 12.81
N ASP A 275 24.87 -12.90 13.21
CA ASP A 275 25.08 -13.51 14.53
C ASP A 275 24.90 -12.56 15.73
N SER A 276 23.92 -11.65 15.64
CA SER A 276 23.63 -10.58 16.61
C SER A 276 24.64 -9.41 16.65
N LEU A 277 25.72 -9.48 15.89
CA LEU A 277 26.60 -8.34 15.63
C LEU A 277 26.02 -7.48 14.52
N ILE A 278 26.12 -6.17 14.70
CA ILE A 278 25.56 -5.17 13.82
C ILE A 278 26.56 -4.04 13.56
N GLY A 279 26.40 -3.41 12.40
CA GLY A 279 27.14 -2.24 11.96
C GLY A 279 26.26 -1.40 11.03
N TYR A 280 26.44 -0.09 11.02
CA TYR A 280 25.72 0.77 10.09
C TYR A 280 26.54 2.00 9.71
N GLU A 281 26.27 2.52 8.53
CA GLU A 281 26.84 3.77 8.01
C GLU A 281 25.76 4.61 7.32
N LEU A 282 25.92 5.92 7.35
CA LEU A 282 25.12 6.84 6.55
C LEU A 282 25.83 7.12 5.24
N TRP A 283 25.36 6.48 4.17
CA TRP A 283 25.94 6.71 2.86
C TRP A 283 25.28 7.92 2.18
N LYS A 284 26.15 8.78 1.62
CA LYS A 284 25.76 9.89 0.76
C LYS A 284 26.39 9.66 -0.62
N PRO A 285 25.60 9.76 -1.71
CA PRO A 285 26.12 9.52 -3.05
C PRO A 285 27.18 10.56 -3.42
N SER A 286 28.33 10.10 -3.92
CA SER A 286 29.34 10.98 -4.51
C SER A 286 28.95 11.40 -5.93
N SER A 287 29.77 12.24 -6.55
CA SER A 287 29.62 12.59 -7.98
C SER A 287 30.01 11.46 -8.93
N LYS A 288 30.67 10.40 -8.43
CA LYS A 288 31.18 9.27 -9.23
C LYS A 288 30.07 8.29 -9.60
N GLU A 289 30.36 7.43 -10.58
CA GLU A 289 29.48 6.32 -11.00
C GLU A 289 29.47 5.18 -9.98
N SER A 290 30.55 5.04 -9.19
CA SER A 290 30.68 4.00 -8.17
C SER A 290 31.17 4.56 -6.85
N ASP A 291 30.61 4.06 -5.75
CA ASP A 291 31.01 4.39 -4.37
C ASP A 291 31.37 3.12 -3.59
N THR A 292 32.23 3.26 -2.58
CA THR A 292 32.54 2.17 -1.66
C THR A 292 32.29 2.59 -0.22
N VAL A 293 31.57 1.76 0.53
CA VAL A 293 31.29 1.93 1.96
C VAL A 293 31.87 0.75 2.73
N MET A 294 32.59 1.05 3.80
CA MET A 294 33.15 0.08 4.72
C MET A 294 32.26 0.00 5.95
N ILE A 295 31.83 -1.20 6.35
CA ILE A 295 31.03 -1.40 7.57
C ILE A 295 31.73 -2.41 8.48
N GLU A 296 31.96 -2.01 9.73
CA GLU A 296 32.46 -2.89 10.78
C GLU A 296 31.28 -3.41 11.63
N ILE A 297 31.10 -4.73 11.70
CA ILE A 297 30.07 -5.36 12.54
C ILE A 297 30.65 -5.76 13.90
N ALA A 298 30.66 -4.83 14.85
CA ALA A 298 31.23 -5.05 16.18
C ALA A 298 30.24 -4.82 17.34
N LYS A 299 29.08 -4.22 17.07
CA LYS A 299 28.12 -3.79 18.10
C LYS A 299 27.01 -4.84 18.26
N LYS A 300 26.39 -4.91 19.44
CA LYS A 300 25.15 -5.70 19.66
C LYS A 300 23.89 -4.85 19.64
N GLU A 301 24.06 -3.53 19.73
CA GLU A 301 22.98 -2.57 19.91
C GLU A 301 23.31 -1.26 19.21
N ILE A 302 22.27 -0.51 18.86
CA ILE A 302 22.41 0.85 18.32
C ILE A 302 22.39 1.82 19.50
N PRO A 303 23.36 2.76 19.60
CA PRO A 303 23.28 3.81 20.60
C PRO A 303 22.14 4.77 20.26
N ASP A 304 21.68 5.53 21.26
CA ASP A 304 20.78 6.65 20.98
C ASP A 304 21.47 7.62 20.03
N THR A 305 20.82 7.96 18.93
CA THR A 305 21.43 8.74 17.86
C THR A 305 20.39 9.55 17.09
N SER A 306 20.84 10.60 16.43
CA SER A 306 20.05 11.38 15.49
C SER A 306 20.90 11.90 14.36
N PHE A 307 20.31 12.01 13.18
CA PHE A 307 21.04 12.36 11.96
C PHE A 307 20.08 12.80 10.86
N TRP A 308 20.63 13.51 9.87
CA TRP A 308 19.92 13.86 8.64
C TRP A 308 20.07 12.77 7.57
N ILE A 309 18.98 12.51 6.86
CA ILE A 309 18.96 11.80 5.57
C ILE A 309 18.44 12.79 4.53
N TYR A 310 19.29 13.10 3.54
CA TYR A 310 18.94 14.02 2.46
C TYR A 310 18.43 13.31 1.22
N THR A 311 17.52 13.97 0.51
CA THR A 311 16.90 13.48 -0.70
C THR A 311 17.37 14.25 -1.92
N ARG A 312 17.40 13.58 -3.08
CA ARG A 312 17.79 14.23 -4.33
C ARG A 312 16.90 15.43 -4.65
N ARG A 313 17.54 16.55 -5.01
CA ARG A 313 16.87 17.68 -5.65
C ARG A 313 16.75 17.41 -7.16
N ILE A 314 15.56 17.56 -7.70
CA ILE A 314 15.27 17.35 -9.13
C ILE A 314 14.91 18.69 -9.75
N GLU A 315 15.73 19.14 -10.70
CA GLU A 315 15.50 20.39 -11.43
C GLU A 315 14.81 20.18 -12.78
N LYS A 316 14.69 18.92 -13.24
CA LYS A 316 14.06 18.60 -14.53
C LYS A 316 12.57 18.95 -14.53
N GLU A 317 12.11 19.55 -15.62
CA GLU A 317 10.68 19.74 -15.88
C GLU A 317 10.09 18.58 -16.67
N LYS A 318 8.78 18.37 -16.54
CA LYS A 318 8.05 17.45 -17.42
C LYS A 318 8.10 17.95 -18.85
N LYS A 319 8.33 17.04 -19.81
CA LYS A 319 8.22 17.37 -21.23
C LYS A 319 6.78 17.78 -21.55
N LYS A 320 6.60 18.74 -22.47
CA LYS A 320 5.26 19.06 -22.99
C LYS A 320 4.67 17.81 -23.67
N PRO A 321 3.52 17.31 -23.23
CA PRO A 321 2.93 16.09 -23.80
C PRO A 321 2.52 16.33 -25.26
N LYS A 322 2.72 15.32 -26.11
CA LYS A 322 2.18 15.30 -27.48
C LYS A 322 0.75 14.77 -27.48
N TYR A 323 0.48 13.79 -26.61
CA TYR A 323 -0.84 13.23 -26.39
C TYR A 323 -1.82 14.27 -25.82
N LYS A 324 -3.02 14.36 -26.42
CA LYS A 324 -4.10 15.27 -26.03
C LYS A 324 -5.45 14.52 -26.05
N PRO A 325 -5.85 13.89 -24.94
CA PRO A 325 -7.11 13.17 -24.88
C PRO A 325 -8.32 14.10 -24.95
N ASN A 326 -9.44 13.59 -25.47
CA ASN A 326 -10.75 14.21 -25.26
C ASN A 326 -11.25 13.93 -23.84
N ARG A 327 -10.79 14.75 -22.90
CA ARG A 327 -11.07 14.59 -21.46
C ARG A 327 -12.57 14.66 -21.14
N ASP A 328 -13.34 15.52 -21.78
CA ASP A 328 -14.78 15.63 -21.51
C ASP A 328 -15.52 14.32 -21.88
N SER A 329 -15.21 13.75 -23.05
CA SER A 329 -15.78 12.46 -23.48
C SER A 329 -15.40 11.32 -22.52
N LEU A 330 -14.11 11.22 -22.17
CA LEU A 330 -13.62 10.17 -21.28
C LEU A 330 -14.18 10.28 -19.87
N ASN A 331 -14.30 11.49 -19.32
CA ASN A 331 -14.94 11.73 -18.02
C ASN A 331 -16.42 11.36 -18.05
N LEU A 332 -17.13 11.63 -19.15
CA LEU A 332 -18.52 11.21 -19.31
C LEU A 332 -18.65 9.67 -19.31
N LEU A 333 -17.80 8.98 -20.07
CA LEU A 333 -17.77 7.51 -20.09
C LEU A 333 -17.44 6.91 -18.71
N GLN A 334 -16.46 7.49 -18.01
CA GLN A 334 -16.13 7.11 -16.64
C GLN A 334 -17.34 7.31 -15.72
N LYS A 335 -17.98 8.47 -15.74
CA LYS A 335 -19.17 8.75 -14.92
C LYS A 335 -20.30 7.79 -15.21
N GLN A 336 -20.58 7.50 -16.49
CA GLN A 336 -21.59 6.52 -16.89
C GLN A 336 -21.28 5.13 -16.32
N HIS A 337 -20.02 4.70 -16.38
CA HIS A 337 -19.59 3.45 -15.77
C HIS A 337 -19.80 3.43 -14.26
N LEU A 338 -19.34 4.47 -13.55
CA LEU A 338 -19.48 4.59 -12.10
C LEU A 338 -20.95 4.60 -11.66
N CYS A 339 -21.85 5.24 -12.41
CA CYS A 339 -23.29 5.20 -12.18
C CYS A 339 -23.89 3.80 -12.40
N ARG A 340 -23.41 3.03 -13.38
CA ARG A 340 -23.88 1.66 -13.61
C ARG A 340 -23.49 0.71 -12.48
N VAL A 341 -22.29 0.86 -11.93
CA VAL A 341 -21.81 -0.01 -10.85
C VAL A 341 -22.26 0.44 -9.45
N ASN A 342 -22.66 1.70 -9.26
CA ASN A 342 -23.12 2.20 -7.98
C ASN A 342 -24.64 2.46 -7.98
N ILE A 343 -25.42 1.40 -7.72
CA ILE A 343 -26.88 1.43 -7.82
C ILE A 343 -27.61 1.88 -6.54
N VAL A 344 -26.91 2.05 -5.43
CA VAL A 344 -27.48 2.45 -4.13
C VAL A 344 -26.92 3.80 -3.70
N ASP A 345 -27.79 4.70 -3.23
CA ASP A 345 -27.38 5.93 -2.56
C ASP A 345 -27.17 5.67 -1.06
N SER A 346 -25.91 5.73 -0.61
CA SER A 346 -25.56 5.52 0.80
C SER A 346 -26.07 6.62 1.72
N SER A 347 -26.42 7.80 1.20
CA SER A 347 -26.93 8.91 2.02
C SER A 347 -28.28 8.59 2.67
N LEU A 348 -29.03 7.64 2.10
CA LEU A 348 -30.29 7.16 2.66
C LEU A 348 -30.11 6.43 4.00
N ALA A 349 -28.90 5.97 4.33
CA ALA A 349 -28.68 5.23 5.58
C ALA A 349 -28.96 6.09 6.83
N SER A 350 -28.60 7.37 6.83
CA SER A 350 -28.68 8.22 8.04
C SER A 350 -30.10 8.49 8.55
N VAL A 351 -31.12 8.23 7.74
CA VAL A 351 -32.53 8.47 8.07
C VAL A 351 -33.33 7.19 8.37
N LEU A 352 -32.66 6.03 8.42
CA LEU A 352 -33.30 4.72 8.57
C LEU A 352 -32.91 4.01 9.87
N SER A 353 -33.59 2.89 10.17
CA SER A 353 -33.29 2.06 11.33
C SER A 353 -31.85 1.51 11.28
N LYS A 354 -31.28 1.11 12.44
CA LYS A 354 -29.93 0.51 12.50
C LYS A 354 -29.80 -0.73 11.60
N ARG A 355 -30.86 -1.53 11.49
CA ARG A 355 -30.90 -2.70 10.62
C ARG A 355 -30.86 -2.29 9.14
N ASP A 356 -31.68 -1.32 8.76
CA ASP A 356 -31.73 -0.80 7.39
C ASP A 356 -30.41 -0.10 7.00
N GLN A 357 -29.76 0.58 7.95
CA GLN A 357 -28.43 1.13 7.79
C GLN A 357 -27.39 0.06 7.44
N LYS A 358 -27.37 -1.07 8.18
CA LYS A 358 -26.50 -2.21 7.86
C LYS A 358 -26.78 -2.71 6.44
N LEU A 359 -28.06 -2.90 6.10
CA LEU A 359 -28.49 -3.44 4.81
C LEU A 359 -28.15 -2.52 3.63
N ILE A 360 -28.40 -1.21 3.73
CA ILE A 360 -28.01 -0.24 2.70
C ILE A 360 -26.50 -0.23 2.49
N LYS A 361 -25.73 -0.28 3.59
CA LYS A 361 -24.26 -0.32 3.51
C LYS A 361 -23.76 -1.58 2.78
N ILE A 362 -24.39 -2.73 3.02
CA ILE A 362 -24.07 -3.99 2.32
C ILE A 362 -24.28 -3.82 0.81
N PHE A 363 -25.46 -3.38 0.38
CA PHE A 363 -25.75 -3.23 -1.06
C PHE A 363 -24.94 -2.11 -1.71
N TYR A 364 -24.66 -1.01 -1.00
CA TYR A 364 -23.75 0.02 -1.47
C TYR A 364 -22.34 -0.53 -1.72
N ASN A 365 -21.84 -1.38 -0.81
CA ASN A 365 -20.52 -2.01 -0.94
C ASN A 365 -20.48 -3.13 -1.98
N ALA A 366 -21.61 -3.77 -2.29
CA ALA A 366 -21.70 -4.81 -3.32
C ALA A 366 -21.52 -4.27 -4.75
N LYS A 367 -21.68 -2.95 -4.96
CA LYS A 367 -21.43 -2.26 -6.24
C LYS A 367 -22.05 -2.99 -7.44
N GLY A 368 -21.26 -3.36 -8.44
CA GLY A 368 -21.74 -4.08 -9.63
C GLY A 368 -22.48 -5.39 -9.32
N GLY A 369 -22.27 -6.00 -8.15
CA GLY A 369 -22.98 -7.20 -7.69
C GLY A 369 -24.28 -6.94 -6.92
N ALA A 370 -24.61 -5.68 -6.62
CA ALA A 370 -25.70 -5.34 -5.71
C ALA A 370 -27.09 -5.78 -6.20
N LYS A 371 -27.34 -5.78 -7.53
CA LYS A 371 -28.63 -6.26 -8.08
C LYS A 371 -28.85 -7.74 -7.81
N SER A 372 -27.85 -8.57 -8.12
CA SER A 372 -27.92 -10.01 -7.89
C SER A 372 -28.02 -10.32 -6.40
N LEU A 373 -27.24 -9.62 -5.57
CA LEU A 373 -27.28 -9.78 -4.12
C LEU A 373 -28.63 -9.38 -3.51
N LEU A 374 -29.26 -8.30 -4.01
CA LEU A 374 -30.59 -7.88 -3.57
C LEU A 374 -31.67 -8.89 -3.97
N ALA A 375 -31.60 -9.42 -5.20
CA ALA A 375 -32.52 -10.46 -5.64
C ALA A 375 -32.41 -11.71 -4.76
N PHE A 376 -31.18 -12.12 -4.44
CA PHE A 376 -30.92 -13.23 -3.52
C PHE A 376 -31.50 -12.96 -2.12
N TYR A 377 -31.21 -11.79 -1.53
CA TYR A 377 -31.73 -11.40 -0.20
C TYR A 377 -33.25 -11.46 -0.11
N LYS A 378 -33.97 -11.03 -1.17
CA LYS A 378 -35.44 -11.07 -1.22
C LYS A 378 -36.01 -12.49 -1.16
N GLY A 379 -35.27 -13.49 -1.64
CA GLY A 379 -35.68 -14.89 -1.62
C GLY A 379 -35.38 -15.62 -0.30
N LEU A 380 -34.70 -14.99 0.65
CA LEU A 380 -34.35 -15.61 1.92
C LEU A 380 -35.54 -15.68 2.90
N SER A 381 -35.55 -16.70 3.75
CA SER A 381 -36.41 -16.74 4.93
C SER A 381 -36.00 -15.66 5.93
N ASP A 382 -36.90 -15.26 6.83
CA ASP A 382 -36.60 -14.18 7.78
C ASP A 382 -35.43 -14.50 8.71
N THR A 383 -35.29 -15.76 9.13
CA THR A 383 -34.11 -16.23 9.88
C THR A 383 -32.82 -16.03 9.09
N LEU A 384 -32.79 -16.41 7.81
CA LEU A 384 -31.59 -16.26 6.98
C LEU A 384 -31.32 -14.81 6.58
N LYS A 385 -32.33 -13.92 6.56
CA LYS A 385 -32.11 -12.48 6.36
C LYS A 385 -31.31 -11.86 7.51
N GLU A 386 -31.58 -12.25 8.76
CA GLU A 386 -30.79 -11.76 9.90
C GLU A 386 -29.34 -12.26 9.82
N VAL A 387 -29.15 -13.55 9.52
CA VAL A 387 -27.82 -14.14 9.34
C VAL A 387 -27.07 -13.46 8.19
N PHE A 388 -27.76 -13.18 7.08
CA PHE A 388 -27.20 -12.45 5.95
C PHE A 388 -26.69 -11.06 6.36
N ILE A 389 -27.48 -10.31 7.12
CA ILE A 389 -27.11 -8.95 7.57
C ILE A 389 -25.88 -9.02 8.47
N ASP A 390 -25.88 -9.91 9.48
CA ASP A 390 -24.75 -10.05 10.39
C ASP A 390 -23.47 -10.50 9.65
N TYR A 391 -23.59 -11.51 8.79
CA TYR A 391 -22.47 -12.04 8.00
C TYR A 391 -21.87 -10.97 7.08
N TYR A 392 -22.65 -10.37 6.18
CA TYR A 392 -22.13 -9.38 5.24
C TYR A 392 -21.66 -8.09 5.92
N TYR A 393 -22.27 -7.71 7.05
CA TYR A 393 -21.82 -6.54 7.80
C TYR A 393 -20.46 -6.77 8.49
N SER A 394 -20.13 -8.03 8.82
CA SER A 394 -18.80 -8.43 9.33
C SER A 394 -17.70 -8.47 8.25
N LEU A 395 -18.08 -8.38 6.96
CA LEU A 395 -17.13 -8.42 5.86
C LEU A 395 -16.57 -7.04 5.54
N HIS A 396 -15.32 -7.01 5.08
CA HIS A 396 -14.74 -5.79 4.56
C HIS A 396 -15.43 -5.38 3.25
N ALA A 397 -15.63 -4.07 3.03
CA ALA A 397 -16.34 -3.56 1.84
C ALA A 397 -15.76 -4.08 0.50
N LYS A 398 -14.45 -4.33 0.47
CA LYS A 398 -13.71 -4.88 -0.67
C LYS A 398 -14.10 -6.33 -1.01
N ASP A 399 -14.56 -7.09 -0.02
CA ASP A 399 -14.91 -8.49 -0.17
C ASP A 399 -16.35 -8.68 -0.62
N ILE A 400 -17.25 -7.79 -0.17
CA ILE A 400 -18.67 -7.84 -0.53
C ILE A 400 -18.88 -7.83 -2.05
N VAL A 401 -18.12 -7.00 -2.79
CA VAL A 401 -18.17 -6.95 -4.26
C VAL A 401 -17.59 -8.20 -4.94
N THR A 402 -16.77 -8.98 -4.22
CA THR A 402 -16.09 -10.17 -4.75
C THR A 402 -16.99 -11.42 -4.70
N LEU A 403 -17.89 -11.48 -3.72
CA LEU A 403 -18.80 -12.62 -3.55
C LEU A 403 -19.91 -12.61 -4.62
N ASP A 404 -20.20 -13.78 -5.18
CA ASP A 404 -21.40 -14.03 -5.96
C ASP A 404 -22.48 -14.70 -5.10
N THR A 405 -23.62 -15.03 -5.70
CA THR A 405 -24.74 -15.68 -5.00
C THR A 405 -24.67 -17.21 -5.08
N THR A 406 -23.61 -17.76 -5.68
CA THR A 406 -23.48 -19.20 -5.94
C THR A 406 -23.10 -19.92 -4.65
N GLY A 407 -23.97 -20.83 -4.18
CA GLY A 407 -23.74 -21.58 -2.92
C GLY A 407 -23.87 -20.74 -1.64
N LEU A 408 -24.38 -19.50 -1.75
CA LEU A 408 -24.46 -18.57 -0.63
C LEU A 408 -25.49 -19.01 0.42
N THR A 409 -26.58 -19.69 0.02
CA THR A 409 -27.58 -20.20 0.98
C THR A 409 -26.94 -21.22 1.92
N GLU A 410 -26.16 -22.14 1.38
CA GLU A 410 -25.44 -23.15 2.15
C GLU A 410 -24.38 -22.52 3.06
N GLU A 411 -23.72 -21.46 2.60
CA GLU A 411 -22.78 -20.69 3.41
C GLU A 411 -23.49 -20.05 4.61
N LEU A 412 -24.61 -19.34 4.38
CA LEU A 412 -25.41 -18.73 5.46
C LEU A 412 -25.93 -19.76 6.47
N LEU A 413 -26.37 -20.94 6.01
CA LEU A 413 -26.76 -22.04 6.90
C LEU A 413 -25.58 -22.54 7.75
N THR A 414 -24.39 -22.60 7.16
CA THR A 414 -23.17 -23.00 7.86
C THR A 414 -22.75 -21.95 8.89
N VAL A 415 -22.88 -20.66 8.57
CA VAL A 415 -22.66 -19.54 9.49
C VAL A 415 -23.65 -19.60 10.65
N LEU A 416 -24.93 -19.82 10.38
CA LEU A 416 -25.96 -20.00 11.41
C LEU A 416 -25.60 -21.13 12.37
N LYS A 417 -25.24 -22.31 11.83
CA LYS A 417 -24.80 -23.45 12.65
C LYS A 417 -23.55 -23.14 13.47
N SER A 418 -22.61 -22.35 12.92
CA SER A 418 -21.42 -21.90 13.68
C SER A 418 -21.82 -21.00 14.86
N LYS A 419 -22.80 -20.11 14.67
CA LYS A 419 -23.36 -19.24 15.71
C LYS A 419 -24.10 -20.05 16.78
N GLU A 420 -24.87 -21.06 16.40
CA GLU A 420 -25.58 -21.96 17.31
C GLU A 420 -24.63 -22.83 18.16
N LEU A 421 -23.45 -23.15 17.63
CA LEU A 421 -22.42 -23.90 18.37
C LEU A 421 -21.65 -23.04 19.37
N ALA A 422 -21.68 -21.71 19.25
CA ALA A 422 -20.92 -20.79 20.09
C ALA A 422 -21.54 -20.66 21.49
N ASP A 423 -20.69 -20.47 22.51
CA ASP A 423 -21.18 -20.30 23.88
C ASP A 423 -21.98 -19.00 24.02
N THR A 424 -23.15 -19.07 24.65
CA THR A 424 -24.08 -17.93 24.81
C THR A 424 -23.52 -16.79 25.66
N SER A 425 -22.44 -17.03 26.42
CA SER A 425 -21.75 -16.01 27.23
C SER A 425 -20.76 -15.16 26.43
N ILE A 426 -20.52 -15.47 25.15
CA ILE A 426 -19.54 -14.74 24.34
C ILE A 426 -20.15 -13.39 23.93
N PRO A 427 -19.43 -12.26 24.11
CA PRO A 427 -19.94 -10.95 23.69
C PRO A 427 -20.21 -10.89 22.20
N ASP A 428 -21.29 -10.20 21.78
CA ASP A 428 -21.66 -10.04 20.37
C ASP A 428 -20.52 -9.45 19.53
N SER A 429 -19.76 -8.50 20.07
CA SER A 429 -18.60 -7.92 19.38
C SER A 429 -17.52 -8.94 19.06
N ILE A 430 -17.34 -9.96 19.91
CA ILE A 430 -16.39 -11.05 19.66
C ILE A 430 -16.93 -12.00 18.59
N LEU A 431 -18.24 -12.28 18.59
CA LEU A 431 -18.88 -13.11 17.57
C LEU A 431 -18.83 -12.44 16.19
N GLU A 432 -19.22 -11.16 16.10
CA GLU A 432 -19.23 -10.39 14.85
C GLU A 432 -17.82 -10.37 14.21
N ASP A 433 -16.78 -10.00 14.97
CA ASP A 433 -15.44 -9.80 14.42
C ASP A 433 -14.64 -11.11 14.25
N TYR A 434 -14.84 -12.09 15.12
CA TYR A 434 -13.94 -13.25 15.24
C TYR A 434 -14.60 -14.61 15.09
N LEU A 435 -15.91 -14.68 14.81
CA LEU A 435 -16.63 -15.91 14.45
C LEU A 435 -17.26 -15.83 13.05
N LEU A 436 -18.01 -14.76 12.79
CA LEU A 436 -18.82 -14.62 11.56
C LEU A 436 -17.98 -14.25 10.33
N SER A 437 -17.01 -13.36 10.49
CA SER A 437 -16.19 -12.90 9.37
C SER A 437 -15.39 -14.03 8.73
N ASP A 438 -15.49 -14.15 7.40
CA ASP A 438 -14.72 -15.13 6.62
C ASP A 438 -13.29 -14.68 6.34
N ARG A 439 -13.03 -13.38 6.44
CA ARG A 439 -11.68 -12.85 6.38
C ARG A 439 -11.02 -13.03 7.75
N ILE A 440 -9.85 -13.63 7.75
CA ILE A 440 -9.02 -13.94 8.91
C ILE A 440 -7.80 -13.02 8.93
N LEU A 441 -7.16 -12.82 7.78
CA LEU A 441 -6.01 -11.93 7.60
C LEU A 441 -6.03 -11.26 6.22
N PHE A 442 -5.10 -11.60 5.32
CA PHE A 442 -4.94 -11.00 3.99
C PHE A 442 -5.19 -12.00 2.85
N GLU A 443 -5.67 -13.20 3.16
CA GLU A 443 -6.07 -14.23 2.20
C GLU A 443 -7.24 -13.78 1.32
N GLN A 444 -7.52 -14.54 0.25
CA GLN A 444 -8.70 -14.26 -0.55
C GLN A 444 -9.96 -14.72 0.14
N ILE A 445 -11.00 -13.88 0.06
CA ILE A 445 -12.33 -14.32 0.47
C ILE A 445 -12.84 -15.38 -0.50
N GLY A 446 -13.49 -16.40 0.02
CA GLY A 446 -14.10 -17.46 -0.77
C GLY A 446 -14.86 -18.44 0.13
N PRO A 447 -15.70 -19.30 -0.46
CA PRO A 447 -16.48 -20.26 0.30
C PRO A 447 -15.57 -21.40 0.80
N TRP A 448 -15.28 -21.39 2.09
CA TRP A 448 -14.50 -22.45 2.75
C TRP A 448 -15.25 -23.09 3.92
N ARG A 449 -16.13 -22.36 4.61
CA ARG A 449 -16.72 -22.79 5.89
C ARG A 449 -17.51 -24.07 5.78
N LYS A 450 -18.34 -24.24 4.75
CA LYS A 450 -19.15 -25.46 4.57
C LYS A 450 -18.30 -26.73 4.61
N ARG A 451 -17.24 -26.77 3.81
CA ARG A 451 -16.35 -27.93 3.70
C ARG A 451 -15.55 -28.13 4.99
N ILE A 452 -15.00 -27.04 5.53
CA ILE A 452 -14.20 -27.08 6.75
C ILE A 452 -15.05 -27.53 7.95
N GLN A 453 -16.27 -27.00 8.10
CA GLN A 453 -17.19 -27.43 9.16
C GLN A 453 -17.53 -28.91 9.03
N ALA A 454 -17.86 -29.39 7.83
CA ALA A 454 -18.20 -30.79 7.60
C ALA A 454 -17.08 -31.73 8.06
N GLU A 455 -15.82 -31.40 7.73
CA GLU A 455 -14.69 -32.26 8.07
C GLU A 455 -14.25 -32.15 9.53
N PHE A 456 -14.32 -30.96 10.13
CA PHE A 456 -13.70 -30.73 11.43
C PHE A 456 -14.67 -30.63 12.61
N LEU A 457 -16.00 -30.72 12.38
CA LEU A 457 -16.98 -30.63 13.46
C LEU A 457 -16.76 -31.69 14.56
N HIS A 458 -16.31 -32.89 14.21
CA HIS A 458 -16.03 -33.97 15.15
C HIS A 458 -14.86 -33.66 16.12
N PHE A 459 -14.02 -32.67 15.81
CA PHE A 459 -12.97 -32.21 16.74
C PHE A 459 -13.52 -31.36 17.89
N ARG A 460 -14.76 -30.86 17.80
CA ARG A 460 -15.36 -30.03 18.86
C ARG A 460 -15.57 -30.87 20.13
N LYS A 461 -14.67 -30.69 21.09
CA LYS A 461 -14.70 -31.29 22.43
C LYS A 461 -15.25 -30.28 23.43
N GLY A 462 -15.66 -30.77 24.61
CA GLY A 462 -16.26 -29.91 25.65
C GLY A 462 -15.38 -28.75 26.15
N LYS A 463 -14.05 -28.84 26.12
CA LYS A 463 -13.14 -27.72 26.44
C LYS A 463 -12.48 -27.19 25.15
N HIS A 464 -12.56 -25.88 24.91
CA HIS A 464 -11.95 -25.22 23.73
C HIS A 464 -10.45 -25.51 23.60
N THR A 465 -9.71 -25.51 24.70
CA THR A 465 -8.27 -25.87 24.73
C THR A 465 -8.00 -27.27 24.14
N LYS A 466 -8.78 -28.29 24.51
CA LYS A 466 -8.64 -29.65 23.98
C LYS A 466 -8.97 -29.75 22.49
N THR A 467 -9.91 -28.94 22.02
CA THR A 467 -10.27 -28.83 20.60
C THR A 467 -9.10 -28.23 19.82
N VAL A 468 -8.56 -27.10 20.31
CA VAL A 468 -7.42 -26.40 19.68
C VAL A 468 -6.19 -27.31 19.62
N ASP A 469 -5.82 -27.99 20.71
CA ASP A 469 -4.67 -28.91 20.73
C ASP A 469 -4.81 -30.05 19.71
N ALA A 470 -6.02 -30.61 19.56
CA ALA A 470 -6.26 -31.68 18.60
C ALA A 470 -6.17 -31.19 17.15
N ILE A 471 -6.64 -29.98 16.86
CA ILE A 471 -6.54 -29.37 15.52
C ILE A 471 -5.08 -29.04 15.19
N PHE A 472 -4.31 -28.49 16.14
CA PHE A 472 -2.88 -28.24 15.95
C PHE A 472 -2.13 -29.52 15.57
N LEU A 473 -2.31 -30.59 16.35
CA LEU A 473 -1.70 -31.89 16.07
C LEU A 473 -2.12 -32.45 14.70
N TRP A 474 -3.37 -32.22 14.29
CA TRP A 474 -3.82 -32.61 12.95
C TRP A 474 -3.09 -31.81 11.88
N VAL A 475 -2.96 -30.49 12.04
CA VAL A 475 -2.27 -29.62 11.07
C VAL A 475 -0.78 -29.94 10.98
N GLU A 476 -0.11 -30.23 12.09
CA GLU A 476 1.29 -30.65 12.10
C GLU A 476 1.55 -31.96 11.36
N ARG A 477 0.56 -32.86 11.34
CA ARG A 477 0.68 -34.16 10.67
C ARG A 477 0.23 -34.17 9.22
N ASN A 478 -0.61 -33.24 8.81
CA ASN A 478 -1.32 -33.31 7.52
C ASN A 478 -1.10 -32.09 6.61
N ILE A 479 -0.47 -31.02 7.10
CA ILE A 479 -0.22 -29.80 6.34
C ILE A 479 1.27 -29.47 6.44
N ASP A 480 1.97 -29.63 5.32
CA ASP A 480 3.40 -29.36 5.20
C ASP A 480 3.70 -27.87 5.38
N LYS A 481 4.77 -27.59 6.12
CA LYS A 481 5.28 -26.23 6.27
C LYS A 481 6.10 -25.86 5.04
N ILE A 482 5.75 -24.74 4.42
CA ILE A 482 6.63 -24.04 3.47
C ILE A 482 7.25 -22.81 4.16
N GLU A 483 8.51 -22.52 3.88
CA GLU A 483 9.22 -21.40 4.52
C GLU A 483 8.73 -20.05 4.01
N GLU A 484 8.56 -19.91 2.69
CA GLU A 484 8.11 -18.68 2.05
C GLU A 484 7.07 -18.94 0.94
N LYS A 485 6.14 -18.00 0.76
CA LYS A 485 5.01 -18.10 -0.17
C LYS A 485 5.33 -17.72 -1.63
N GLY A 486 6.51 -17.15 -1.89
CA GLY A 486 6.85 -16.51 -3.17
C GLY A 486 6.12 -15.18 -3.44
N TYR A 487 6.33 -14.58 -4.62
CA TYR A 487 5.80 -13.25 -4.98
C TYR A 487 4.43 -13.26 -5.70
N PHE A 488 3.99 -14.37 -6.29
CA PHE A 488 2.72 -14.38 -7.04
C PHE A 488 1.63 -15.13 -6.30
N GLY A 489 0.38 -14.72 -6.54
CA GLY A 489 -0.81 -15.32 -5.95
C GLY A 489 -1.07 -14.86 -4.52
N PRO A 490 -2.32 -14.98 -4.05
CA PRO A 490 -2.72 -14.55 -2.72
C PRO A 490 -2.21 -15.46 -1.62
N MET A 491 -2.32 -14.97 -0.38
CA MET A 491 -2.25 -15.84 0.78
C MET A 491 -3.40 -16.85 0.72
N LYS A 492 -3.09 -18.13 0.99
CA LYS A 492 -4.06 -19.23 0.93
C LYS A 492 -5.16 -19.03 1.98
N ASN A 493 -6.42 -19.19 1.59
CA ASN A 493 -7.52 -19.25 2.54
C ASN A 493 -7.63 -20.67 3.17
N PRO A 494 -8.51 -20.91 4.16
CA PRO A 494 -8.61 -22.22 4.81
C PRO A 494 -8.86 -23.39 3.83
N LYS A 495 -9.66 -23.19 2.79
CA LYS A 495 -9.89 -24.22 1.77
C LYS A 495 -8.64 -24.48 0.94
N ASP A 496 -7.91 -23.43 0.57
CA ASP A 496 -6.68 -23.53 -0.23
C ASP A 496 -5.60 -24.30 0.53
N VAL A 497 -5.39 -23.99 1.82
CA VAL A 497 -4.44 -24.72 2.68
C VAL A 497 -4.85 -26.19 2.79
N TYR A 498 -6.15 -26.46 3.01
CA TYR A 498 -6.65 -27.83 3.11
C TYR A 498 -6.47 -28.63 1.81
N ASN A 499 -6.60 -27.98 0.65
CA ASN A 499 -6.45 -28.61 -0.65
C ASN A 499 -4.98 -28.82 -1.03
N ALA A 500 -4.16 -27.79 -0.84
CA ALA A 500 -2.73 -27.84 -1.19
C ALA A 500 -1.94 -28.74 -0.24
N LYS A 501 -2.47 -28.98 0.97
CA LYS A 501 -1.77 -29.68 2.06
C LYS A 501 -0.41 -29.02 2.39
N SER A 502 -0.26 -27.74 2.07
CA SER A 502 0.95 -26.96 2.30
C SER A 502 0.60 -25.52 2.66
N GLY A 503 1.39 -24.90 3.52
CA GLY A 503 1.25 -23.48 3.86
C GLY A 503 2.38 -22.97 4.74
N THR A 504 2.64 -21.66 4.67
CA THR A 504 3.49 -20.99 5.67
C THR A 504 2.86 -21.11 7.06
N ASP A 505 3.61 -20.90 8.14
CA ASP A 505 3.01 -20.96 9.48
C ASP A 505 1.84 -19.99 9.65
N THR A 506 1.91 -18.80 9.04
CA THR A 506 0.79 -17.85 9.00
C THR A 506 -0.43 -18.42 8.27
N GLU A 507 -0.26 -19.10 7.14
CA GLU A 507 -1.35 -19.75 6.42
C GLU A 507 -1.92 -20.95 7.18
N ARG A 508 -1.06 -21.71 7.87
CA ARG A 508 -1.48 -22.80 8.77
C ARG A 508 -2.30 -22.25 9.95
N TYR A 509 -1.94 -21.08 10.50
CA TYR A 509 -2.78 -20.39 11.49
C TYR A 509 -4.11 -19.91 10.90
N ILE A 510 -4.12 -19.36 9.68
CA ILE A 510 -5.37 -18.99 8.97
C ILE A 510 -6.27 -20.21 8.84
N PHE A 511 -5.72 -21.36 8.45
CA PHE A 511 -6.47 -22.60 8.38
C PHE A 511 -7.06 -23.01 9.73
N ILE A 512 -6.26 -23.02 10.80
CA ILE A 512 -6.75 -23.38 12.14
C ILE A 512 -7.84 -22.42 12.61
N VAL A 513 -7.66 -21.11 12.41
CA VAL A 513 -8.69 -20.12 12.74
C VAL A 513 -9.97 -20.38 11.95
N GLY A 514 -9.87 -20.70 10.65
CA GLY A 514 -11.03 -21.08 9.84
C GLY A 514 -11.74 -22.32 10.37
N VAL A 515 -11.00 -23.34 10.81
CA VAL A 515 -11.56 -24.53 11.47
C VAL A 515 -12.29 -24.14 12.75
N LEU A 516 -11.64 -23.40 13.65
CA LEU A 516 -12.21 -22.98 14.93
C LEU A 516 -13.49 -22.16 14.74
N ARG A 517 -13.47 -21.18 13.83
CA ARG A 517 -14.64 -20.36 13.49
C ARG A 517 -15.78 -21.19 12.91
N SER A 518 -15.47 -22.20 12.09
CA SER A 518 -16.47 -23.11 11.52
C SER A 518 -17.19 -23.95 12.58
N ILE A 519 -16.53 -24.23 13.71
CA ILE A 519 -17.07 -25.09 14.78
C ILE A 519 -17.47 -24.28 16.03
N GLY A 520 -17.73 -22.99 15.90
CA GLY A 520 -18.29 -22.16 16.98
C GLY A 520 -17.29 -21.61 17.99
N ILE A 521 -15.98 -21.55 17.67
CA ILE A 521 -14.96 -20.99 18.56
C ILE A 521 -14.39 -19.71 17.93
N PRO A 522 -14.62 -18.52 18.51
CA PRO A 522 -14.03 -17.29 18.00
C PRO A 522 -12.51 -17.34 18.08
N ALA A 523 -11.85 -16.96 16.98
CA ALA A 523 -10.39 -17.02 16.87
C ALA A 523 -9.84 -15.98 15.89
N ARG A 524 -8.56 -15.64 16.03
CA ARG A 524 -7.83 -14.71 15.16
C ARG A 524 -6.35 -15.07 15.08
N VAL A 525 -5.67 -14.62 14.02
CA VAL A 525 -4.21 -14.66 13.97
C VAL A 525 -3.67 -13.50 14.82
N LYS A 526 -2.64 -13.76 15.64
CA LYS A 526 -2.00 -12.74 16.46
C LYS A 526 -1.36 -11.67 15.57
N TRP A 527 -1.32 -10.43 16.02
CA TRP A 527 -0.76 -9.30 15.26
C TRP A 527 0.70 -9.52 14.81
N SER A 528 1.48 -10.33 15.54
CA SER A 528 2.86 -10.69 15.22
C SER A 528 2.98 -11.79 14.16
N TYR A 529 1.87 -12.39 13.74
CA TYR A 529 1.74 -13.47 12.75
C TYR A 529 2.44 -14.79 13.10
N ASP A 530 2.95 -14.91 14.33
CA ASP A 530 3.70 -16.07 14.85
C ASP A 530 2.86 -16.98 15.75
N ALA A 531 1.60 -16.65 15.99
CA ALA A 531 0.65 -17.42 16.79
C ALA A 531 -0.80 -17.14 16.38
N LEU A 532 -1.73 -17.93 16.92
CA LEU A 532 -3.16 -17.62 16.91
C LEU A 532 -3.68 -17.36 18.32
N GLU A 533 -4.78 -16.63 18.40
CA GLU A 533 -5.54 -16.41 19.63
C GLU A 533 -6.97 -16.94 19.47
N PHE A 534 -7.50 -17.61 20.50
CA PHE A 534 -8.88 -18.12 20.55
C PHE A 534 -9.57 -17.69 21.85
N TRP A 535 -10.89 -17.56 21.79
CA TRP A 535 -11.68 -17.13 22.94
C TRP A 535 -12.10 -18.30 23.84
N ASP A 536 -11.71 -18.24 25.11
CA ASP A 536 -12.11 -19.16 26.18
C ASP A 536 -12.26 -18.36 27.48
N LYS A 537 -13.35 -17.58 27.57
CA LYS A 537 -13.62 -16.52 28.57
C LYS A 537 -12.65 -15.32 28.53
N GLU A 538 -11.45 -15.56 28.04
CA GLU A 538 -10.38 -14.60 27.74
C GLU A 538 -9.67 -15.03 26.45
N TRP A 539 -8.85 -14.14 25.87
CA TRP A 539 -8.01 -14.49 24.74
C TRP A 539 -6.86 -15.40 25.18
N ARG A 540 -6.82 -16.62 24.63
CA ARG A 540 -5.75 -17.60 24.86
C ARG A 540 -4.94 -17.80 23.59
N GLU A 541 -3.64 -18.02 23.75
CA GLU A 541 -2.70 -18.10 22.63
C GLU A 541 -2.20 -19.53 22.39
N LYS A 542 -1.99 -19.90 21.13
CA LYS A 542 -1.34 -21.16 20.72
C LYS A 542 -0.44 -20.95 19.50
N ARG A 543 0.68 -21.67 19.44
CA ARG A 543 1.70 -21.59 18.38
C ARG A 543 2.33 -22.95 18.07
N PHE A 544 2.94 -23.11 16.90
CA PHE A 544 3.64 -24.34 16.48
C PHE A 544 5.00 -24.51 17.16
N GLU A 545 5.81 -23.45 17.19
CA GLU A 545 7.13 -23.52 17.85
C GLU A 545 6.99 -23.45 19.37
N GLU A 546 7.63 -24.39 20.09
CA GLU A 546 7.68 -24.36 21.55
C GLU A 546 8.24 -23.04 22.05
N LYS A 547 7.79 -22.60 23.24
CA LYS A 547 8.31 -21.39 23.90
C LYS A 547 9.85 -21.46 23.97
N LYS A 548 10.55 -20.74 23.08
CA LYS A 548 11.67 -19.92 23.59
C LYS A 548 11.01 -19.01 24.60
N GLU A 549 11.39 -19.14 25.88
CA GLU A 549 10.82 -18.40 27.01
C GLU A 549 10.27 -17.06 26.53
N GLU A 550 8.95 -16.88 26.60
CA GLU A 550 8.39 -15.55 26.43
C GLU A 550 9.01 -14.72 27.55
N GLY A 551 9.98 -13.88 27.19
CA GLY A 551 10.38 -12.80 28.07
C GLY A 551 9.13 -12.11 28.56
N LYS A 552 9.09 -11.74 29.84
CA LYS A 552 7.90 -11.20 30.48
C LYS A 552 7.31 -10.10 29.59
N ARG A 553 5.98 -10.08 29.44
CA ARG A 553 5.33 -8.94 28.79
C ARG A 553 5.62 -7.70 29.61
N VAL A 554 6.21 -6.70 28.97
CA VAL A 554 6.52 -5.42 29.61
C VAL A 554 5.64 -4.34 29.00
N TRP A 555 5.05 -3.52 29.86
CA TRP A 555 4.32 -2.32 29.46
C TRP A 555 5.25 -1.12 29.53
N ILE A 556 5.31 -0.36 28.45
CA ILE A 556 6.20 0.79 28.36
C ILE A 556 5.36 2.03 28.12
N SER A 557 5.42 2.97 29.07
CA SER A 557 4.82 4.29 28.91
C SER A 557 5.78 5.18 28.12
N LEU A 558 5.33 5.69 26.98
CA LEU A 558 6.07 6.63 26.14
C LEU A 558 5.54 8.05 26.38
N LYS A 559 6.46 8.97 26.70
CA LYS A 559 6.20 10.41 26.74
C LYS A 559 6.94 11.06 25.58
N PHE A 560 6.27 11.92 24.83
CA PHE A 560 6.90 12.70 23.77
C PHE A 560 7.03 14.16 24.16
N GLU A 561 8.23 14.70 23.96
CA GLU A 561 8.55 16.09 24.24
C GLU A 561 9.05 16.80 22.98
N ASP A 562 8.53 18.01 22.76
CA ASP A 562 9.02 18.96 21.76
C ASP A 562 9.39 20.26 22.49
N ASN A 563 10.68 20.60 22.49
CA ASN A 563 11.24 21.76 23.22
C ASN A 563 10.77 21.87 24.68
N GLY A 564 10.74 20.75 25.41
CA GLY A 564 10.30 20.69 26.81
C GLY A 564 8.78 20.65 27.01
N THR A 565 7.98 20.76 25.93
CA THR A 565 6.52 20.68 25.98
C THR A 565 6.05 19.24 25.76
N ASP A 566 5.13 18.75 26.59
CA ASP A 566 4.52 17.42 26.42
C ASP A 566 3.55 17.41 25.23
N VAL A 567 3.89 16.63 24.20
CA VAL A 567 3.11 16.48 22.97
C VAL A 567 2.61 15.05 22.77
N THR A 568 2.62 14.23 23.82
CA THR A 568 2.28 12.78 23.77
C THR A 568 0.92 12.53 23.13
N LYS A 569 -0.10 13.30 23.51
CA LYS A 569 -1.48 13.17 23.01
C LYS A 569 -1.62 13.37 21.49
N LYS A 570 -0.66 14.04 20.85
CA LYS A 570 -0.67 14.35 19.41
C LYS A 570 0.04 13.28 18.57
N GLN A 571 0.76 12.34 19.18
CA GLN A 571 1.59 11.39 18.43
C GLN A 571 0.78 10.19 17.94
N ARG A 572 0.93 9.88 16.66
CA ARG A 572 0.31 8.74 16.00
C ARG A 572 1.37 7.71 15.65
N TYR A 573 1.08 6.46 15.99
CA TYR A 573 1.88 5.33 15.54
C TYR A 573 1.95 5.29 14.00
N TYR A 574 3.07 4.82 13.43
CA TYR A 574 3.45 4.89 12.01
C TYR A 574 3.76 6.28 11.46
N TYR A 575 3.03 7.31 11.85
CA TYR A 575 3.20 8.63 11.24
C TYR A 575 4.25 9.46 11.96
N ASP A 576 4.17 9.53 13.28
CA ASP A 576 5.02 10.40 14.11
C ASP A 576 6.08 9.61 14.88
N TYR A 577 5.80 8.33 15.17
CA TYR A 577 6.76 7.39 15.73
C TYR A 577 6.45 5.93 15.34
N SER A 578 7.43 5.04 15.45
CA SER A 578 7.21 3.60 15.46
C SER A 578 8.19 2.88 16.37
N ILE A 579 7.87 1.62 16.70
CA ILE A 579 8.83 0.71 17.35
C ILE A 579 9.49 -0.15 16.27
N THR A 580 10.82 -0.15 16.24
CA THR A 580 11.64 -0.89 15.29
C THR A 580 12.61 -1.79 16.04
N ARG A 581 12.86 -2.97 15.48
CA ARG A 581 13.87 -3.92 15.96
C ARG A 581 14.93 -4.14 14.89
N PHE A 582 16.19 -4.03 15.28
CA PHE A 582 17.33 -4.30 14.42
C PHE A 582 17.71 -5.78 14.58
N LYS A 583 17.41 -6.59 13.56
CA LYS A 583 17.76 -8.02 13.48
C LYS A 583 18.62 -8.26 12.23
N GLU A 584 18.23 -9.19 11.36
CA GLU A 584 18.81 -9.37 10.02
C GLU A 584 18.68 -8.08 9.17
N TYR A 585 17.63 -7.31 9.41
CA TYR A 585 17.39 -5.98 8.87
C TYR A 585 16.54 -5.15 9.86
N PRO A 586 16.47 -3.81 9.74
CA PRO A 586 15.55 -3.01 10.55
C PRO A 586 14.10 -3.37 10.24
N LYS A 587 13.38 -3.93 11.22
CA LYS A 587 11.99 -4.36 11.09
C LYS A 587 11.12 -3.56 12.05
N ARG A 588 10.19 -2.78 11.48
CA ARG A 588 9.11 -2.15 12.26
C ARG A 588 8.22 -3.24 12.88
N LEU A 589 7.88 -3.08 14.14
CA LEU A 589 6.92 -3.90 14.87
C LEU A 589 5.55 -3.22 14.85
N ASP A 590 4.47 -3.97 15.08
CA ASP A 590 3.11 -3.42 15.15
C ASP A 590 2.43 -3.80 16.48
N PRO A 591 3.04 -3.47 17.63
CA PRO A 591 2.54 -3.89 18.94
C PRO A 591 1.19 -3.24 19.28
N PRO A 592 0.41 -3.81 20.21
CA PRO A 592 -0.74 -3.12 20.79
C PRO A 592 -0.31 -1.81 21.45
N VAL A 593 -0.99 -0.73 21.07
CA VAL A 593 -0.77 0.62 21.60
C VAL A 593 -2.06 1.08 22.28
N ASP A 594 -2.01 1.31 23.59
CA ASP A 594 -3.08 1.95 24.34
C ASP A 594 -2.83 3.46 24.39
N THR A 595 -3.75 4.23 23.81
CA THR A 595 -3.72 5.70 23.81
C THR A 595 -4.72 6.32 24.80
N SER A 596 -5.32 5.51 25.68
CA SER A 596 -6.34 5.95 26.63
C SER A 596 -5.77 6.97 27.62
N LYS A 597 -6.62 7.90 28.07
CA LYS A 597 -6.28 8.96 29.03
C LYS A 597 -5.11 9.87 28.58
N GLY A 598 -4.70 9.82 27.32
CA GLY A 598 -3.63 10.63 26.76
C GLY A 598 -2.20 10.14 27.05
N ASN A 599 -2.06 8.92 27.58
CA ASN A 599 -0.78 8.22 27.65
C ASN A 599 -0.59 7.41 26.37
N ILE A 600 0.64 7.02 26.08
CA ILE A 600 0.94 6.01 25.06
C ILE A 600 1.59 4.84 25.77
N ILE A 601 0.89 3.72 25.88
CA ILE A 601 1.41 2.50 26.51
C ILE A 601 1.56 1.43 25.43
N VAL A 602 2.78 0.94 25.26
CA VAL A 602 3.11 -0.11 24.30
C VAL A 602 3.39 -1.41 25.04
N THR A 603 2.86 -2.53 24.54
CA THR A 603 3.15 -3.86 25.08
C THR A 603 4.23 -4.55 24.25
N LEU A 604 5.37 -4.89 24.85
CA LEU A 604 6.50 -5.55 24.19
C LEU A 604 6.97 -6.81 24.96
N ASP A 605 7.85 -7.58 24.32
CA ASP A 605 8.68 -8.60 24.97
C ASP A 605 9.94 -7.95 25.59
N GLU A 606 10.75 -8.71 26.33
CA GLU A 606 12.00 -8.23 26.94
C GLU A 606 13.16 -8.00 25.94
N LYS A 607 12.93 -8.19 24.63
CA LYS A 607 14.01 -8.05 23.64
C LYS A 607 14.23 -6.57 23.31
N PRO A 608 15.47 -6.17 22.99
CA PRO A 608 15.76 -4.80 22.59
C PRO A 608 14.84 -4.28 21.48
N ALA A 609 14.35 -3.07 21.66
CA ALA A 609 13.51 -2.36 20.71
C ALA A 609 13.90 -0.87 20.69
N TYR A 610 13.50 -0.17 19.64
CA TYR A 610 13.88 1.23 19.43
C TYR A 610 12.67 2.02 18.97
N THR A 611 12.43 3.17 19.60
CA THR A 611 11.52 4.17 19.06
C THR A 611 12.25 4.95 17.98
N ILE A 612 11.66 5.02 16.79
CA ILE A 612 12.13 5.89 15.72
C ILE A 612 11.13 7.03 15.56
N THR A 613 11.62 8.27 15.62
CA THR A 613 10.87 9.47 15.24
C THR A 613 11.57 10.18 14.09
N GLY A 614 10.84 10.98 13.33
CA GLY A 614 11.46 11.81 12.31
C GLY A 614 10.68 13.08 12.04
N TRP A 615 11.41 14.12 11.66
CA TRP A 615 10.86 15.38 11.19
C TRP A 615 11.29 15.60 9.75
N ARG A 616 10.34 15.92 8.86
CA ARG A 616 10.60 16.15 7.43
C ARG A 616 10.48 17.63 7.09
N ASN A 617 11.45 18.14 6.34
CA ASN A 617 11.45 19.50 5.83
C ASN A 617 10.63 19.62 4.53
N GLY A 618 10.58 20.81 3.93
CA GLY A 618 9.80 21.07 2.72
C GLY A 618 10.26 20.30 1.48
N TYR A 619 11.52 19.86 1.45
CA TYR A 619 12.03 18.98 0.41
C TYR A 619 11.81 17.50 0.72
N GLY A 620 11.37 17.12 1.93
CA GLY A 620 11.24 15.73 2.34
C GLY A 620 12.54 15.11 2.88
N ASP A 621 13.59 15.90 3.09
CA ASP A 621 14.73 15.45 3.90
C ASP A 621 14.27 15.20 5.31
N THR A 622 14.88 14.21 5.96
CA THR A 622 14.41 13.78 7.27
C THR A 622 15.52 13.91 8.31
N TYR A 623 15.20 14.58 9.41
CA TYR A 623 15.95 14.44 10.64
C TYR A 623 15.39 13.26 11.43
N VAL A 624 16.14 12.16 11.48
CA VAL A 624 15.77 10.91 12.13
C VAL A 624 16.33 10.88 13.54
N ARG A 625 15.56 10.36 14.49
CA ARG A 625 16.01 10.08 15.87
C ARG A 625 15.73 8.62 16.18
N ILE A 626 16.74 7.90 16.64
CA ILE A 626 16.64 6.52 17.12
C ILE A 626 16.89 6.54 18.61
N LYS A 627 15.90 6.12 19.39
CA LYS A 627 15.95 6.06 20.84
C LYS A 627 15.70 4.64 21.29
N ARG A 628 16.60 4.08 22.09
CA ARG A 628 16.45 2.75 22.67
C ARG A 628 15.27 2.71 23.63
N VAL A 629 14.56 1.60 23.59
CA VAL A 629 13.47 1.25 24.49
C VAL A 629 13.93 0.03 25.26
N ILE A 630 14.14 0.19 26.57
CA ILE A 630 14.59 -0.90 27.46
C ILE A 630 13.34 -1.43 28.19
N PRO A 631 12.80 -2.58 27.80
CA PRO A 631 11.69 -3.22 28.51
C PRO A 631 12.21 -3.82 29.84
N GLN A 632 11.95 -3.16 30.97
CA GLN A 632 12.10 -3.78 32.31
C GLN A 632 10.75 -3.80 33.03
N ALA A 633 10.52 -4.82 33.86
CA ALA A 633 9.24 -5.13 34.49
C ALA A 633 8.62 -3.97 35.31
N ASP A 634 9.41 -2.95 35.67
CA ASP A 634 9.01 -1.82 36.51
C ASP A 634 9.51 -0.44 36.02
N THR A 635 9.99 -0.28 34.78
CA THR A 635 10.56 1.02 34.34
C THR A 635 9.53 2.03 33.84
N GLY A 636 9.53 3.17 34.55
CA GLY A 636 8.87 4.43 34.25
C GLY A 636 9.13 4.98 32.85
N ARG A 637 8.09 5.64 32.34
CA ARG A 637 8.08 6.72 31.33
C ARG A 637 9.39 6.91 30.54
N VAL A 638 9.46 6.35 29.33
CA VAL A 638 10.53 6.68 28.37
C VAL A 638 10.21 8.02 27.72
N VAL A 639 11.12 8.99 27.86
CA VAL A 639 10.97 10.31 27.22
C VAL A 639 11.62 10.30 25.83
N ILE A 640 10.82 10.61 24.82
CA ILE A 640 11.18 10.63 23.40
C ILE A 640 11.16 12.08 22.92
N LYS A 641 12.31 12.58 22.45
CA LYS A 641 12.38 13.87 21.78
C LYS A 641 11.75 13.77 20.38
N THR A 642 10.91 14.73 20.03
CA THR A 642 10.28 14.85 18.71
C THR A 642 10.25 16.32 18.29
N GLY A 643 9.64 16.61 17.14
CA GLY A 643 9.49 17.96 16.61
C GLY A 643 10.69 18.45 15.79
N ILE A 644 10.64 19.75 15.48
CA ILE A 644 11.58 20.44 14.60
C ILE A 644 12.98 20.46 15.25
N PRO A 645 14.05 19.99 14.57
CA PRO A 645 15.41 20.10 15.10
C PRO A 645 15.88 21.55 15.21
N GLU A 646 16.88 21.82 16.05
CA GLU A 646 17.37 23.19 16.35
C GLU A 646 17.98 23.90 15.13
N GLU A 647 18.50 23.15 14.16
CA GLU A 647 19.28 23.66 13.02
C GLU A 647 18.46 24.00 11.77
N VAL A 648 17.12 24.01 11.84
CA VAL A 648 16.27 24.25 10.66
C VAL A 648 16.29 25.70 10.24
N LYS A 649 16.66 25.96 8.99
CA LYS A 649 16.67 27.29 8.37
C LYS A 649 15.43 27.48 7.50
N PRO A 650 14.99 28.73 7.23
CA PRO A 650 13.87 28.99 6.31
C PRO A 650 14.05 28.32 4.94
N GLY A 651 15.29 28.24 4.45
CA GLY A 651 15.61 27.56 3.18
C GLY A 651 15.22 26.09 3.15
N ASP A 652 15.13 25.40 4.29
CA ASP A 652 14.72 23.98 4.39
C ASP A 652 13.21 23.80 4.20
N LEU A 653 12.43 24.87 4.32
CA LEU A 653 10.97 24.87 4.28
C LEU A 653 10.41 25.52 3.01
N ILE A 654 11.24 26.22 2.25
CA ILE A 654 10.83 27.02 1.09
C ILE A 654 11.52 26.44 -0.16
N VAL A 655 10.80 25.60 -0.92
CA VAL A 655 11.34 24.88 -2.09
C VAL A 655 11.43 25.71 -3.38
N ARG A 656 10.98 26.96 -3.30
CA ARG A 656 10.92 27.93 -4.38
C ARG A 656 11.27 29.31 -3.86
N GLU A 657 11.92 30.10 -4.69
CA GLU A 657 12.15 31.51 -4.40
C GLU A 657 10.80 32.26 -4.32
N TYR A 658 10.49 32.82 -3.15
CA TYR A 658 9.29 33.63 -2.93
C TYR A 658 9.61 35.10 -3.12
N THR A 659 8.90 35.75 -4.05
CA THR A 659 8.94 37.21 -4.23
C THR A 659 7.62 37.83 -3.82
N GLU A 660 6.58 37.63 -4.61
CA GLU A 660 5.23 38.10 -4.36
C GLU A 660 4.24 37.11 -4.99
N PHE A 661 3.14 36.83 -4.27
CA PHE A 661 2.06 36.01 -4.81
C PHE A 661 0.98 36.91 -5.44
N ASP A 662 1.16 37.24 -6.72
CA ASP A 662 0.21 38.09 -7.43
C ASP A 662 -1.14 37.37 -7.60
N VAL A 663 -2.21 37.99 -7.10
CA VAL A 663 -3.59 37.47 -7.13
C VAL A 663 -4.59 38.47 -7.72
N LYS A 664 -4.10 39.55 -8.35
CA LYS A 664 -4.93 40.68 -8.76
C LYS A 664 -6.09 40.28 -9.67
N GLU A 665 -5.87 39.35 -10.58
CA GLU A 665 -6.88 38.82 -11.52
C GLU A 665 -7.99 37.99 -10.85
N PHE A 666 -7.76 37.51 -9.63
CA PHE A 666 -8.74 36.75 -8.86
C PHE A 666 -9.63 37.64 -7.97
N GLY A 667 -9.48 38.96 -8.08
CA GLY A 667 -10.22 39.93 -7.27
C GLY A 667 -9.85 39.91 -5.78
N ILE A 668 -8.73 39.29 -5.42
CA ILE A 668 -8.24 39.22 -4.03
C ILE A 668 -7.43 40.50 -3.77
N ASN A 669 -7.78 41.23 -2.70
CA ASN A 669 -7.01 42.40 -2.31
C ASN A 669 -5.65 41.95 -1.75
N LYS A 670 -4.55 42.49 -2.28
CA LYS A 670 -3.17 42.16 -1.84
C LYS A 670 -2.99 42.24 -0.33
N LYS A 671 -3.62 43.21 0.35
CA LYS A 671 -3.59 43.34 1.82
C LYS A 671 -4.15 42.13 2.57
N GLU A 672 -4.99 41.32 1.92
CA GLU A 672 -5.55 40.10 2.52
C GLU A 672 -4.55 38.94 2.55
N ILE A 673 -3.57 38.93 1.64
CA ILE A 673 -2.48 37.95 1.61
C ILE A 673 -1.34 38.41 2.51
N GLU A 674 -1.15 39.72 2.65
CA GLU A 674 -0.08 40.33 3.43
C GLU A 674 -0.35 40.43 4.95
N ARG A 675 -1.56 40.08 5.42
CA ARG A 675 -1.95 40.25 6.83
C ARG A 675 -2.46 38.97 7.45
N GLY A 676 -1.91 38.64 8.63
CA GLY A 676 -2.28 37.45 9.38
C GLY A 676 -1.74 36.17 8.74
N ASP A 677 -2.37 35.06 9.12
CA ASP A 677 -2.02 33.72 8.63
C ASP A 677 -2.82 33.38 7.37
N VAL A 678 -2.12 33.00 6.31
CA VAL A 678 -2.71 32.71 5.00
C VAL A 678 -2.13 31.42 4.44
N LEU A 679 -2.99 30.45 4.16
CA LEU A 679 -2.64 29.21 3.49
C LEU A 679 -3.14 29.25 2.05
N ILE A 680 -2.23 29.04 1.10
CA ILE A 680 -2.52 28.97 -0.33
C ILE A 680 -2.25 27.54 -0.79
N VAL A 681 -3.23 26.94 -1.45
CA VAL A 681 -3.14 25.58 -2.01
C VAL A 681 -3.45 25.66 -3.49
N VAL A 682 -2.50 25.29 -4.34
CA VAL A 682 -2.70 25.10 -5.78
C VAL A 682 -2.70 23.60 -6.06
N PHE A 683 -3.70 23.07 -6.76
CA PHE A 683 -3.86 21.63 -6.92
C PHE A 683 -4.48 21.22 -8.27
N ASP A 684 -4.24 19.99 -8.68
CA ASP A 684 -4.86 19.38 -9.87
C ASP A 684 -5.93 18.38 -9.42
N THR A 685 -7.15 18.53 -9.95
CA THR A 685 -8.29 17.66 -9.62
C THR A 685 -8.14 16.21 -10.11
N GLU A 686 -7.21 15.95 -11.02
CA GLU A 686 -7.03 14.62 -11.61
C GLU A 686 -5.83 13.86 -11.05
N SER A 687 -4.76 14.56 -10.66
CA SER A 687 -3.51 14.00 -10.17
C SER A 687 -3.66 13.20 -8.86
N GLU A 688 -3.08 12.00 -8.81
CA GLU A 688 -3.02 11.18 -7.58
C GLU A 688 -2.23 11.86 -6.46
N ALA A 689 -1.21 12.67 -6.80
CA ALA A 689 -0.45 13.42 -5.81
C ALA A 689 -1.31 14.46 -5.10
N SER A 690 -2.17 15.16 -5.85
CA SER A 690 -3.10 16.14 -5.29
C SER A 690 -4.18 15.45 -4.45
N LYS A 691 -4.77 14.36 -4.96
CA LYS A 691 -5.75 13.55 -4.21
C LYS A 691 -5.18 13.04 -2.89
N SER A 692 -4.01 12.39 -2.94
CA SER A 692 -3.41 11.75 -1.76
C SER A 692 -2.96 12.78 -0.71
N THR A 693 -2.34 13.87 -1.15
CA THR A 693 -1.89 14.95 -0.26
C THR A 693 -3.07 15.66 0.39
N LEU A 694 -4.07 16.08 -0.39
CA LEU A 694 -5.21 16.83 0.13
C LEU A 694 -6.14 15.99 0.99
N LYS A 695 -6.35 14.71 0.65
CA LYS A 695 -7.09 13.78 1.52
C LYS A 695 -6.40 13.59 2.88
N ASN A 696 -5.07 13.53 2.90
CA ASN A 696 -4.31 13.43 4.16
C ASN A 696 -4.27 14.75 4.94
N ALA A 697 -4.30 15.88 4.22
CA ALA A 697 -4.25 17.23 4.76
C ALA A 697 -5.61 17.80 5.18
N GLY A 698 -6.72 17.15 4.86
CA GLY A 698 -8.07 17.71 4.97
C GLY A 698 -8.37 18.32 6.33
N ASP A 699 -8.16 17.56 7.41
CA ASP A 699 -8.38 18.03 8.79
C ASP A 699 -7.48 19.20 9.16
N ALA A 700 -6.21 19.19 8.73
CA ALA A 700 -5.25 20.25 9.00
C ALA A 700 -5.61 21.54 8.25
N ILE A 701 -6.08 21.45 7.01
CA ILE A 701 -6.56 22.58 6.21
C ILE A 701 -7.83 23.16 6.83
N ASN A 702 -8.79 22.31 7.21
CA ASN A 702 -10.04 22.74 7.84
C ASN A 702 -9.80 23.39 9.21
N GLY A 703 -8.85 22.87 9.98
CA GLY A 703 -8.48 23.36 11.31
C GLY A 703 -7.51 24.54 11.32
N PHE A 704 -6.95 24.94 10.18
CA PHE A 704 -6.04 26.08 10.08
C PHE A 704 -6.70 27.35 10.63
N SER A 705 -6.05 28.14 11.48
CA SER A 705 -6.69 29.32 12.12
C SER A 705 -6.91 30.49 11.14
N GLY A 706 -6.01 30.63 10.17
CA GLY A 706 -5.99 31.74 9.21
C GLY A 706 -6.94 31.60 8.01
N LYS A 707 -6.71 32.43 7.00
CA LYS A 707 -7.42 32.40 5.71
C LYS A 707 -6.87 31.28 4.83
N VAL A 708 -7.75 30.64 4.04
CA VAL A 708 -7.38 29.57 3.11
C VAL A 708 -7.85 29.94 1.70
N TYR A 709 -6.93 29.94 0.74
CA TYR A 709 -7.19 30.16 -0.68
C TYR A 709 -6.85 28.89 -1.46
N LEU A 710 -7.80 28.41 -2.26
CA LEU A 710 -7.72 27.15 -2.98
C LEU A 710 -7.79 27.42 -4.48
N PHE A 711 -6.72 27.12 -5.23
CA PHE A 711 -6.63 27.34 -6.68
C PHE A 711 -6.55 26.00 -7.40
N ALA A 712 -7.60 25.65 -8.12
CA ALA A 712 -7.67 24.40 -8.86
C ALA A 712 -7.23 24.57 -10.32
N SER A 713 -6.32 23.72 -10.79
CA SER A 713 -5.94 23.60 -12.20
C SER A 713 -7.04 22.85 -12.96
N THR A 714 -8.16 23.52 -13.20
CA THR A 714 -9.33 23.03 -13.94
C THR A 714 -10.08 24.22 -14.54
N GLU A 715 -10.74 24.01 -15.67
CA GLU A 715 -11.56 25.04 -16.31
C GLU A 715 -12.90 25.29 -15.58
N LYS A 716 -13.40 24.27 -14.86
CA LYS A 716 -14.74 24.29 -14.24
C LYS A 716 -14.62 24.40 -12.72
N ARG A 717 -15.09 25.52 -12.15
CA ARG A 717 -15.09 25.75 -10.70
C ARG A 717 -15.87 24.70 -9.91
N GLU A 718 -16.96 24.18 -10.46
CA GLU A 718 -17.76 23.17 -9.77
C GLU A 718 -16.99 21.85 -9.59
N ARG A 719 -16.19 21.47 -10.59
CA ARG A 719 -15.28 20.31 -10.50
C ARG A 719 -14.30 20.44 -9.34
N ALA A 720 -13.79 21.65 -9.10
CA ALA A 720 -12.90 21.92 -7.98
C ALA A 720 -13.62 21.74 -6.63
N LYS A 721 -14.87 22.20 -6.52
CA LYS A 721 -15.66 22.03 -5.29
C LYS A 721 -15.99 20.57 -5.02
N ASP A 722 -16.43 19.83 -6.04
CA ASP A 722 -16.72 18.40 -5.94
C ASP A 722 -15.48 17.63 -5.48
N PHE A 723 -14.33 17.91 -6.10
CA PHE A 723 -13.05 17.34 -5.69
C PHE A 723 -12.72 17.65 -4.22
N LEU A 724 -12.84 18.91 -3.78
CA LEU A 724 -12.55 19.29 -2.40
C LEU A 724 -13.50 18.62 -1.40
N LYS A 725 -14.78 18.50 -1.74
CA LYS A 725 -15.77 17.76 -0.96
C LYS A 725 -15.38 16.29 -0.82
N GLU A 726 -14.93 15.65 -1.91
CA GLU A 726 -14.40 14.28 -1.86
C GLU A 726 -13.15 14.15 -0.97
N MET A 727 -12.31 15.19 -0.93
CA MET A 727 -11.14 15.24 -0.04
C MET A 727 -11.50 15.60 1.42
N GLY A 728 -12.77 15.90 1.71
CA GLY A 728 -13.22 16.34 3.03
C GLY A 728 -12.78 17.75 3.41
N ILE A 729 -12.49 18.61 2.42
CA ILE A 729 -12.08 20.01 2.63
C ILE A 729 -13.29 20.93 2.42
N TYR A 730 -13.62 21.69 3.46
CA TYR A 730 -14.77 22.61 3.47
C TYR A 730 -14.37 24.06 3.81
N LYS A 731 -13.11 24.27 4.19
CA LYS A 731 -12.58 25.61 4.51
C LYS A 731 -11.92 26.26 3.29
N GLY A 732 -12.12 27.57 3.16
CA GLY A 732 -11.40 28.43 2.23
C GLY A 732 -12.22 28.87 1.02
N VAL A 733 -11.63 29.74 0.20
CA VAL A 733 -12.25 30.29 -1.01
C VAL A 733 -11.66 29.60 -2.24
N VAL A 734 -12.53 29.06 -3.10
CA VAL A 734 -12.15 28.26 -4.27
C VAL A 734 -12.13 29.10 -5.55
N TYR A 735 -11.00 29.03 -6.26
CA TYR A 735 -10.73 29.63 -7.56
C TYR A 735 -10.26 28.57 -8.56
N THR A 736 -10.35 28.91 -9.85
CA THR A 736 -9.73 28.16 -10.94
C THR A 736 -8.50 28.91 -11.43
N VAL A 737 -7.43 28.21 -11.79
CA VAL A 737 -6.19 28.81 -12.28
C VAL A 737 -5.70 28.09 -13.54
N SER A 738 -5.14 28.85 -14.48
CA SER A 738 -4.54 28.29 -15.70
C SER A 738 -3.09 27.85 -15.47
N GLU A 739 -2.62 26.89 -16.28
CA GLU A 739 -1.21 26.46 -16.29
C GLU A 739 -0.25 27.61 -16.57
N GLU A 740 -0.65 28.56 -17.42
CA GLU A 740 0.15 29.75 -17.68
C GLU A 740 0.39 30.58 -16.42
N VAL A 741 -0.63 30.79 -15.60
CA VAL A 741 -0.52 31.59 -14.38
C VAL A 741 0.36 30.88 -13.35
N TYR A 742 0.03 29.64 -12.98
CA TYR A 742 0.75 28.98 -11.89
C TYR A 742 2.18 28.59 -12.29
N LYS A 743 2.45 28.17 -13.54
CA LYS A 743 3.82 27.83 -13.96
C LYS A 743 4.66 29.04 -14.29
N LYS A 744 4.16 30.00 -15.09
CA LYS A 744 4.99 31.12 -15.55
C LYS A 744 5.05 32.26 -14.55
N ARG A 745 3.91 32.64 -13.95
CA ARG A 745 3.84 33.78 -13.03
C ARG A 745 4.25 33.39 -11.61
N TRP A 746 3.69 32.30 -11.09
CA TRP A 746 3.99 31.84 -9.73
C TRP A 746 5.18 30.88 -9.65
N LYS A 747 5.79 30.50 -10.78
CA LYS A 747 6.96 29.60 -10.83
C LYS A 747 6.75 28.24 -10.13
N ILE A 748 5.50 27.78 -10.04
CA ILE A 748 5.16 26.47 -9.47
C ILE A 748 5.56 25.39 -10.48
N ARG A 749 6.37 24.41 -10.05
CA ARG A 749 6.82 23.32 -10.94
C ARG A 749 5.98 22.07 -10.84
N ASP A 750 5.47 21.76 -9.64
CA ASP A 750 4.69 20.55 -9.38
C ASP A 750 3.44 20.81 -8.53
N LEU A 751 2.42 19.98 -8.73
CA LEU A 751 1.14 20.07 -8.02
C LEU A 751 0.89 18.82 -7.16
N PRO A 752 0.35 18.96 -5.94
CA PRO A 752 -0.12 20.22 -5.35
C PRO A 752 1.05 21.08 -4.87
N SER A 753 0.85 22.39 -4.87
CA SER A 753 1.76 23.39 -4.30
C SER A 753 1.07 24.06 -3.13
N ILE A 754 1.67 23.97 -1.94
CA ILE A 754 1.08 24.49 -0.70
C ILE A 754 2.04 25.49 -0.07
N MET A 755 1.53 26.67 0.25
CA MET A 755 2.31 27.78 0.78
C MET A 755 1.61 28.38 2.00
N TYR A 756 2.37 28.60 3.06
CA TYR A 756 1.92 29.32 4.25
C TYR A 756 2.64 30.65 4.36
N LEU A 757 1.85 31.72 4.45
CA LEU A 757 2.31 33.09 4.65
C LEU A 757 1.87 33.57 6.03
N LYS A 758 2.78 34.23 6.74
CA LYS A 758 2.49 34.94 8.00
C LYS A 758 2.86 36.41 7.82
N ASN A 759 1.86 37.28 7.84
CA ASN A 759 2.01 38.71 7.57
C ASN A 759 2.78 38.99 6.26
N GLY A 760 2.39 38.30 5.17
CA GLY A 760 3.01 38.43 3.85
C GLY A 760 4.39 37.78 3.69
N LYS A 761 5.00 37.28 4.76
CA LYS A 761 6.25 36.53 4.69
C LYS A 761 5.97 35.05 4.46
N CYS A 762 6.61 34.45 3.47
CA CYS A 762 6.56 33.01 3.26
C CYS A 762 7.30 32.27 4.39
N ILE A 763 6.56 31.41 5.11
CA ILE A 763 7.08 30.57 6.19
C ILE A 763 7.49 29.20 5.64
N PHE A 764 6.66 28.62 4.78
CA PHE A 764 7.02 27.46 3.99
C PHE A 764 6.32 27.47 2.63
N TRP A 765 6.93 26.79 1.66
CA TRP A 765 6.36 26.53 0.34
C TRP A 765 6.86 25.16 -0.12
N VAL A 766 5.93 24.24 -0.35
CA VAL A 766 6.18 22.83 -0.69
C VAL A 766 5.40 22.43 -1.94
N GLU A 767 5.94 21.50 -2.73
CA GLU A 767 5.35 21.06 -4.00
C GLU A 767 5.38 19.52 -4.14
N GLY A 768 4.38 18.96 -4.84
CA GLY A 768 4.29 17.54 -5.18
C GLY A 768 3.67 16.68 -4.08
N LEU A 769 3.89 15.36 -4.15
CA LEU A 769 3.32 14.39 -3.20
C LEU A 769 3.85 14.60 -1.77
N LEU A 770 2.98 15.03 -0.86
CA LEU A 770 3.36 15.40 0.51
C LEU A 770 2.43 14.81 1.59
N LEU A 771 2.62 13.53 1.90
CA LEU A 771 1.77 12.81 2.88
C LEU A 771 2.08 13.10 4.35
N HIS A 772 3.01 14.02 4.63
CA HIS A 772 3.33 14.46 5.98
C HIS A 772 2.98 15.93 6.22
N PHE A 773 2.23 16.55 5.31
CA PHE A 773 1.85 17.96 5.38
C PHE A 773 1.16 18.33 6.70
N SER A 774 0.20 17.53 7.16
CA SER A 774 -0.53 17.81 8.41
C SER A 774 0.40 17.93 9.61
N ARG A 775 1.48 17.13 9.63
CA ARG A 775 2.50 17.21 10.68
C ARG A 775 3.34 18.48 10.53
N LEU A 776 3.80 18.76 9.32
CA LEU A 776 4.60 19.96 9.02
C LEU A 776 3.85 21.24 9.41
N LEU A 777 2.59 21.38 9.00
CA LEU A 777 1.76 22.53 9.33
C LEU A 777 1.58 22.65 10.84
N GLY A 778 1.23 21.57 11.53
CA GLY A 778 1.02 21.58 12.98
C GLY A 778 2.28 21.95 13.78
N ASP A 779 3.45 21.45 13.39
CA ASP A 779 4.72 21.78 14.05
C ASP A 779 5.10 23.26 13.85
N ILE A 780 4.78 23.84 12.70
CA ILE A 780 5.09 25.24 12.39
C ILE A 780 4.12 26.19 13.08
N THR A 781 2.82 25.88 13.11
CA THR A 781 1.80 26.77 13.69
C THR A 781 1.66 26.67 15.21
N SER A 782 2.27 25.67 15.85
CA SER A 782 2.21 25.48 17.32
C SER A 782 3.41 26.04 18.09
N LYS A 783 4.37 26.66 17.39
CA LYS A 783 5.52 27.36 17.99
C LYS A 783 5.24 28.82 18.35
N ASP A 784 4.00 29.27 18.17
CA ASP A 784 3.45 30.52 18.69
C ASP A 784 2.40 30.18 19.78
#